data_AF-A0A941NE22-F1
#
_entry.id   AF-A0A941NE22-F1
#
_cell.length_a   1.000
_cell.length_b   1.000
_cell.length_c   1.000
_cell.angle_alpha   90.00
_cell.angle_beta   90.00
_cell.angle_gamma   90.00
#
_symmetry.space_group_name_H-M   'P 1'
#
loop_
_entity.id
_entity.type
_entity.pdbx_description
1 polymer ?
#
loop_
_entity_poly.entity_id
_entity_poly.type
_entity_poly.pdbx_seq_one_letter_code
_entity_poly.pdbx_strand_id
1 'polypeptide(L)'
;ARQGESRYLVEPNLKESKGGLRDLQTLYWIGKYLYHVDDASDLIKHNVFTADEYRIFQKAEAFLWNVRVRLHYLLGRAEERLSFDVQTGLAAALGYSDPEKPRRAVEAFMRSYFLVAKDVGDLTRIFIAALEEQHKKPKAALTRMLPGFLKPREPSDDFYVENGRLTAGPQAFTRDPVNILRIFQMADEKNVDIHPHALRTLTRSLDLITDELRANPDANRIFLETLTSRHNPEWALRMMNEAGVLGRFVPAFGHAVGLMQFNMYHHYTVDEHLIRAVGDVASIERGEHRHDNPLSTDVIKRIQSRAVLYCAILLHDIAKGLPGDHSVVGAEIARELCPRLGLSPADTEAVAWLVKNHLVMSDTAQRRDLTDPQTVRDFVAQVQTPEMLRVLLVLTVADIRAVGPGVWNGWKGQLLRELYHAAEQLMAGGDQAPARGARVEAAKAALAERLADVPDREREQLLARHYDSYWLAFDTEEQERHARLMLKADRAGDLLTVAALPSAFRDVTEIVLYTPDHAGLFSQFAGAIAMSGGSIVDAKVTTTSHGFALDIFSVQDMEGLAFDDPDRLQRLKQTIEKTVRGEIWPRRALTGRRPLRAKTHAFTITPKVHFDNEASQLASVIEVEGLDRPGFLYDVTQALFECGLSISNSMIATYGERAVDVFYVRDGFGHKIRHPDRIAAITERVEKALAGNP
;
A
#
# COMPACT_ATOMS: atom_id res chain seq x y z
N ALA A 1 14.25 -15.82 -4.84
CA ALA A 1 12.84 -15.40 -4.98
C ALA A 1 12.32 -15.83 -6.35
N ARG A 2 11.32 -16.72 -6.42
CA ARG A 2 10.66 -17.04 -7.69
C ARG A 2 9.82 -15.83 -8.10
N GLN A 3 10.25 -15.10 -9.13
CA GLN A 3 9.36 -14.18 -9.84
C GLN A 3 8.23 -15.04 -10.45
N GLY A 4 6.96 -14.83 -10.09
CA GLY A 4 5.85 -15.52 -10.75
C GLY A 4 4.64 -16.00 -9.92
N GLU A 5 4.38 -15.51 -8.70
CA GLU A 5 3.15 -15.91 -8.01
C GLU A 5 1.88 -15.30 -8.63
N SER A 6 1.93 -14.02 -9.02
CA SER A 6 0.80 -13.30 -9.63
C SER A 6 1.07 -12.93 -11.09
N ARG A 7 0.02 -13.01 -11.92
CA ARG A 7 -0.01 -12.57 -13.33
C ARG A 7 -0.06 -11.06 -13.48
N TYR A 8 -0.49 -10.39 -12.42
CA TYR A 8 -0.95 -9.01 -12.45
C TYR A 8 0.09 -8.01 -11.93
N LEU A 9 1.38 -8.38 -11.98
CA LEU A 9 2.49 -7.48 -11.64
C LEU A 9 2.61 -6.36 -12.67
N VAL A 10 2.75 -5.10 -12.21
CA VAL A 10 2.82 -3.91 -13.10
C VAL A 10 4.11 -3.81 -13.93
N GLU A 11 5.20 -4.46 -13.49
CA GLU A 11 6.45 -4.62 -14.27
C GLU A 11 6.68 -6.11 -14.61
N PRO A 12 5.85 -6.72 -15.47
CA PRO A 12 5.89 -8.15 -15.74
C PRO A 12 7.07 -8.54 -16.64
N ASN A 13 7.39 -9.83 -16.67
CA ASN A 13 8.30 -10.43 -17.65
C ASN A 13 7.48 -11.09 -18.76
N LEU A 14 7.60 -10.60 -19.99
CA LEU A 14 6.86 -11.08 -21.18
C LEU A 14 6.97 -12.59 -21.43
N LYS A 15 8.08 -13.20 -20.98
CA LYS A 15 8.41 -14.58 -21.25
C LYS A 15 8.11 -15.48 -20.07
N GLU A 16 8.64 -15.16 -18.90
CA GLU A 16 8.67 -16.06 -17.73
C GLU A 16 7.57 -15.76 -16.69
N SER A 17 6.87 -14.63 -16.78
CA SER A 17 5.68 -14.41 -15.93
C SER A 17 4.55 -15.37 -16.33
N LYS A 18 3.70 -15.73 -15.37
CA LYS A 18 2.45 -16.44 -15.64
C LYS A 18 1.64 -15.68 -16.70
N GLY A 19 1.03 -16.40 -17.63
CA GLY A 19 0.36 -15.82 -18.79
C GLY A 19 1.29 -15.29 -19.89
N GLY A 20 2.61 -15.49 -19.75
CA GLY A 20 3.62 -15.08 -20.73
C GLY A 20 3.89 -16.12 -21.82
N LEU A 21 4.88 -15.85 -22.66
CA LEU A 21 5.24 -16.73 -23.80
C LEU A 21 5.59 -18.16 -23.37
N ARG A 22 6.18 -18.34 -22.16
CA ARG A 22 6.57 -19.66 -21.68
C ARG A 22 5.38 -20.58 -21.47
N ASP A 23 4.25 -20.06 -21.02
CA ASP A 23 3.04 -20.86 -20.79
C ASP A 23 2.47 -21.39 -22.11
N LEU A 24 2.40 -20.53 -23.14
CA LEU A 24 1.99 -20.92 -24.49
C LEU A 24 2.95 -21.95 -25.11
N GLN A 25 4.25 -21.74 -24.98
CA GLN A 25 5.28 -22.66 -25.45
C GLN A 25 5.17 -24.03 -24.77
N THR A 26 5.00 -24.03 -23.44
CA THR A 26 4.88 -25.25 -22.65
C THR A 26 3.64 -26.04 -23.05
N LEU A 27 2.51 -25.35 -23.21
CA LEU A 27 1.27 -25.94 -23.72
C LEU A 27 1.50 -26.62 -25.09
N TYR A 28 2.07 -25.88 -26.04
CA TYR A 28 2.36 -26.39 -27.38
C TYR A 28 3.34 -27.57 -27.34
N TRP A 29 4.41 -27.51 -26.55
CA TRP A 29 5.40 -28.60 -26.46
C TRP A 29 4.81 -29.88 -25.86
N ILE A 30 3.99 -29.77 -24.83
CA ILE A 30 3.28 -30.93 -24.28
C ILE A 30 2.32 -31.50 -25.33
N GLY A 31 1.56 -30.64 -26.02
CA GLY A 31 0.65 -31.06 -27.08
C GLY A 31 1.39 -31.75 -28.23
N LYS A 32 2.50 -31.18 -28.69
CA LYS A 32 3.38 -31.76 -29.71
C LYS A 32 3.89 -33.14 -29.30
N TYR A 33 4.35 -33.31 -28.07
CA TYR A 33 4.85 -34.59 -27.58
C TYR A 33 3.74 -35.64 -27.48
N LEU A 34 2.58 -35.30 -26.94
CA LEU A 34 1.49 -36.26 -26.69
C LEU A 34 0.70 -36.62 -27.95
N TYR A 35 0.52 -35.67 -28.87
CA TYR A 35 -0.33 -35.85 -30.06
C TYR A 35 0.46 -35.96 -31.35
N HIS A 36 1.80 -35.85 -31.29
CA HIS A 36 2.69 -35.88 -32.45
C HIS A 36 2.29 -34.86 -33.53
N VAL A 37 1.89 -33.66 -33.09
CA VAL A 37 1.48 -32.56 -33.98
C VAL A 37 2.66 -31.69 -34.37
N ASP A 38 2.65 -31.20 -35.62
CA ASP A 38 3.65 -30.26 -36.10
C ASP A 38 3.22 -28.80 -35.89
N ASP A 39 1.93 -28.52 -35.90
CA ASP A 39 1.36 -27.19 -35.71
C ASP A 39 0.34 -27.16 -34.56
N ALA A 40 0.22 -26.02 -33.89
CA ALA A 40 -0.74 -25.85 -32.79
C ALA A 40 -2.21 -25.99 -33.26
N SER A 41 -2.52 -25.70 -34.53
CA SER A 41 -3.86 -25.89 -35.11
C SER A 41 -4.30 -27.35 -35.14
N ASP A 42 -3.35 -28.29 -35.20
CA ASP A 42 -3.67 -29.72 -35.21
C ASP A 42 -4.27 -30.19 -33.87
N LEU A 43 -4.05 -29.45 -32.77
CA LEU A 43 -4.66 -29.73 -31.46
C LEU A 43 -6.20 -29.66 -31.50
N ILE A 44 -6.78 -28.98 -32.49
CA ILE A 44 -8.23 -28.99 -32.73
C ILE A 44 -8.70 -30.39 -33.14
N LYS A 45 -7.95 -31.09 -34.01
CA LYS A 45 -8.27 -32.45 -34.48
C LYS A 45 -8.28 -33.47 -33.32
N HIS A 46 -7.53 -33.18 -32.26
CA HIS A 46 -7.43 -33.98 -31.06
C HIS A 46 -8.43 -33.57 -29.95
N ASN A 47 -9.39 -32.69 -30.24
CA ASN A 47 -10.38 -32.15 -29.29
C ASN A 47 -9.77 -31.49 -28.04
N VAL A 48 -8.52 -31.02 -28.14
CA VAL A 48 -7.86 -30.29 -27.05
C VAL A 48 -8.38 -28.85 -27.05
N PHE A 49 -8.37 -28.21 -28.22
CA PHE A 49 -8.92 -26.88 -28.45
C PHE A 49 -10.15 -26.91 -29.36
N THR A 50 -11.07 -25.97 -29.13
CA THR A 50 -12.02 -25.56 -30.16
C THR A 50 -11.37 -24.58 -31.15
N ALA A 51 -12.02 -24.33 -32.29
CA ALA A 51 -11.55 -23.33 -33.24
C ALA A 51 -11.46 -21.92 -32.64
N ASP A 52 -12.36 -21.57 -31.71
CA ASP A 52 -12.34 -20.29 -31.02
C ASP A 52 -11.22 -20.21 -29.98
N GLU A 53 -11.01 -21.27 -29.21
CA GLU A 53 -9.90 -21.37 -28.25
C GLU A 53 -8.54 -21.28 -28.98
N TYR A 54 -8.40 -21.93 -30.13
CA TYR A 54 -7.20 -21.80 -30.95
C TYR A 54 -6.99 -20.37 -31.49
N ARG A 55 -8.07 -19.67 -31.87
CA ARG A 55 -7.97 -18.27 -32.31
C ARG A 55 -7.49 -17.36 -31.17
N ILE A 56 -7.88 -17.64 -29.93
CA ILE A 56 -7.36 -16.93 -28.74
C ILE A 56 -5.87 -17.21 -28.58
N PHE A 57 -5.43 -18.47 -28.72
CA PHE A 57 -4.01 -18.85 -28.69
C PHE A 57 -3.18 -18.05 -29.70
N GLN A 58 -3.63 -18.00 -30.97
CA GLN A 58 -2.93 -17.27 -32.03
C GLN A 58 -2.85 -15.76 -31.75
N LYS A 59 -3.93 -15.16 -31.26
CA LYS A 59 -3.95 -13.73 -30.90
C LYS A 59 -2.99 -13.43 -29.74
N ALA A 60 -2.99 -14.27 -28.71
CA ALA A 60 -2.12 -14.11 -27.56
C ALA A 60 -0.64 -14.24 -27.95
N GLU A 61 -0.30 -15.27 -28.72
CA GLU A 61 1.05 -15.48 -29.23
C GLU A 61 1.53 -14.29 -30.09
N ALA A 62 0.71 -13.86 -31.05
CA ALA A 62 1.05 -12.74 -31.93
C ALA A 62 1.26 -11.44 -31.15
N PHE A 63 0.40 -11.16 -30.17
CA PHE A 63 0.53 -9.98 -29.31
C PHE A 63 1.83 -10.02 -28.51
N LEU A 64 2.08 -11.11 -27.78
CA LEU A 64 3.26 -11.21 -26.91
C LEU A 64 4.57 -11.13 -27.71
N TRP A 65 4.63 -11.75 -28.90
CA TRP A 65 5.78 -11.62 -29.79
C TRP A 65 5.97 -10.20 -30.32
N ASN A 66 4.89 -9.53 -30.73
CA ASN A 66 4.94 -8.15 -31.21
C ASN A 66 5.50 -7.21 -30.13
N VAL A 67 5.00 -7.32 -28.90
CA VAL A 67 5.51 -6.53 -27.76
C VAL A 67 6.99 -6.84 -27.51
N ARG A 68 7.38 -8.12 -27.47
CA ARG A 68 8.77 -8.53 -27.23
C ARG A 68 9.74 -8.00 -28.29
N VAL A 69 9.38 -8.13 -29.57
CA VAL A 69 10.21 -7.67 -30.69
C VAL A 69 10.39 -6.16 -30.61
N ARG A 70 9.31 -5.41 -30.34
CA ARG A 70 9.39 -3.94 -30.18
C ARG A 70 10.22 -3.52 -28.98
N LEU A 71 10.14 -4.26 -27.87
CA LEU A 71 10.98 -4.03 -26.69
C LEU A 71 12.46 -4.17 -27.03
N HIS A 72 12.81 -5.23 -27.76
CA HIS A 72 14.19 -5.44 -28.20
C HIS A 72 14.67 -4.35 -29.15
N TYR A 73 13.84 -3.89 -30.09
CA TYR A 73 14.16 -2.77 -30.97
C TYR A 73 14.33 -1.46 -30.21
N LEU A 74 13.46 -1.19 -29.22
CA LEU A 74 13.53 0.02 -28.39
C LEU A 74 14.81 0.08 -27.57
N LEU A 75 15.27 -1.06 -27.04
CA LEU A 75 16.46 -1.13 -26.17
C LEU A 75 17.77 -1.48 -26.89
N GLY A 76 17.71 -1.97 -28.13
CA GLY A 76 18.88 -2.46 -28.87
C GLY A 76 19.54 -3.71 -28.25
N ARG A 77 18.86 -4.40 -27.32
CA ARG A 77 19.34 -5.60 -26.63
C ARG A 77 18.18 -6.54 -26.28
N ALA A 78 18.51 -7.79 -25.95
CA ALA A 78 17.54 -8.71 -25.37
C ALA A 78 17.12 -8.21 -23.97
N GLU A 79 15.82 -8.12 -23.77
CA GLU A 79 15.18 -7.73 -22.52
C GLU A 79 13.74 -8.24 -22.56
N GLU A 80 13.24 -8.77 -21.45
CA GLU A 80 11.89 -9.33 -21.36
C GLU A 80 11.04 -8.63 -20.30
N ARG A 81 11.63 -7.76 -19.47
CA ARG A 81 10.88 -7.00 -18.46
C ARG A 81 10.24 -5.75 -19.07
N LEU A 82 8.94 -5.59 -18.85
CA LEU A 82 8.20 -4.37 -19.13
C LEU A 82 8.33 -3.38 -17.97
N SER A 83 9.53 -2.85 -17.75
CA SER A 83 9.77 -1.84 -16.71
C SER A 83 9.17 -0.48 -17.05
N PHE A 84 8.91 0.35 -16.04
CA PHE A 84 8.23 1.65 -16.25
C PHE A 84 8.94 2.56 -17.29
N ASP A 85 10.27 2.51 -17.38
CA ASP A 85 11.08 3.29 -18.34
C ASP A 85 10.84 2.91 -19.80
N VAL A 86 10.47 1.66 -20.08
CA VAL A 86 10.19 1.21 -21.45
C VAL A 86 8.72 1.29 -21.83
N GLN A 87 7.81 1.25 -20.85
CA GLN A 87 6.37 1.20 -21.10
C GLN A 87 5.86 2.39 -21.93
N THR A 88 6.34 3.61 -21.67
CA THR A 88 5.96 4.81 -22.43
C THR A 88 6.37 4.71 -23.90
N GLY A 89 7.63 4.32 -24.16
CA GLY A 89 8.14 4.16 -25.53
C GLY A 89 7.48 3.01 -26.27
N LEU A 90 7.21 1.90 -25.57
CA LEU A 90 6.50 0.74 -26.11
C LEU A 90 5.05 1.06 -26.47
N ALA A 91 4.32 1.76 -25.60
CA ALA A 91 2.95 2.16 -25.85
C ALA A 91 2.86 2.97 -27.16
N ALA A 92 3.72 3.98 -27.30
CA ALA A 92 3.81 4.79 -28.51
C ALA A 92 4.16 3.94 -29.75
N ALA A 93 5.16 3.06 -29.64
CA ALA A 93 5.55 2.18 -30.75
C ALA A 93 4.37 1.29 -31.19
N LEU A 94 3.65 0.71 -30.24
CA LEU A 94 2.50 -0.18 -30.47
C LEU A 94 1.24 0.56 -30.95
N GLY A 95 1.27 1.89 -31.06
CA GLY A 95 0.16 2.70 -31.55
C GLY A 95 -0.84 3.12 -30.47
N TYR A 96 -0.50 2.94 -29.19
CA TYR A 96 -1.26 3.53 -28.09
C TYR A 96 -0.78 4.98 -27.91
N SER A 97 -1.65 5.93 -28.21
CA SER A 97 -1.35 7.36 -28.08
C SER A 97 -2.53 8.11 -27.50
N ASP A 98 -2.24 8.93 -26.49
CA ASP A 98 -3.15 9.94 -25.96
C ASP A 98 -2.31 11.22 -25.81
N PRO A 99 -2.38 12.15 -26.78
CA PRO A 99 -1.54 13.35 -26.79
C PRO A 99 -1.76 14.25 -25.57
N GLU A 100 -2.97 14.25 -25.02
CA GLU A 100 -3.32 15.06 -23.85
C GLU A 100 -2.91 14.38 -22.54
N LYS A 101 -2.95 13.04 -22.50
CA LYS A 101 -2.68 12.24 -21.29
C LYS A 101 -1.82 11.01 -21.61
N PRO A 102 -0.51 11.17 -21.79
CA PRO A 102 0.41 10.06 -22.12
C PRO A 102 0.33 8.86 -21.16
N ARG A 103 0.00 9.08 -19.88
CA ARG A 103 -0.21 8.01 -18.89
C ARG A 103 -1.34 7.06 -19.29
N ARG A 104 -2.43 7.57 -19.85
CA ARG A 104 -3.57 6.76 -20.29
C ARG A 104 -3.20 5.84 -21.45
N ALA A 105 -2.30 6.27 -22.33
CA ALA A 105 -1.80 5.43 -23.41
C ALA A 105 -1.05 4.20 -22.86
N VAL A 106 -0.23 4.39 -21.82
CA VAL A 106 0.46 3.29 -21.15
C VAL A 106 -0.52 2.37 -20.43
N GLU A 107 -1.46 2.93 -19.68
CA GLU A 107 -2.49 2.15 -18.98
C GLU A 107 -3.34 1.31 -19.96
N ALA A 108 -3.67 1.85 -21.13
CA ALA A 108 -4.40 1.13 -22.18
C ALA A 108 -3.57 -0.01 -22.81
N PHE A 109 -2.29 0.24 -23.09
CA PHE A 109 -1.36 -0.79 -23.56
C PHE A 109 -1.26 -1.93 -22.53
N MET A 110 -0.97 -1.59 -21.28
CA MET A 110 -0.75 -2.57 -20.24
C MET A 110 -2.03 -3.31 -19.86
N ARG A 111 -3.21 -2.66 -19.93
CA ARG A 111 -4.49 -3.35 -19.82
C ARG A 111 -4.65 -4.41 -20.91
N SER A 112 -4.27 -4.10 -22.15
CA SER A 112 -4.29 -5.09 -23.23
C SER A 112 -3.35 -6.27 -22.93
N TYR A 113 -2.17 -6.01 -22.37
CA TYR A 113 -1.25 -7.04 -21.93
C TYR A 113 -1.85 -7.94 -20.84
N PHE A 114 -2.46 -7.40 -19.78
CA PHE A 114 -3.05 -8.21 -18.71
C PHE A 114 -4.24 -9.04 -19.17
N LEU A 115 -5.05 -8.52 -20.10
CA LEU A 115 -6.14 -9.29 -20.72
C LEU A 115 -5.57 -10.47 -21.52
N VAL A 116 -4.52 -10.27 -22.31
CA VAL A 116 -3.83 -11.36 -23.01
C VAL A 116 -3.22 -12.37 -22.03
N ALA A 117 -2.59 -11.91 -20.95
CA ALA A 117 -2.04 -12.80 -19.93
C ALA A 117 -3.14 -13.64 -19.23
N LYS A 118 -4.33 -13.08 -19.06
CA LYS A 118 -5.52 -13.81 -18.57
C LYS A 118 -5.96 -14.88 -19.59
N ASP A 119 -6.06 -14.52 -20.87
CA ASP A 119 -6.42 -15.45 -21.95
C ASP A 119 -5.46 -16.66 -22.02
N VAL A 120 -4.15 -16.44 -21.86
CA VAL A 120 -3.15 -17.52 -21.79
C VAL A 120 -3.39 -18.44 -20.58
N GLY A 121 -3.77 -17.88 -19.44
CA GLY A 121 -4.18 -18.65 -18.25
C GLY A 121 -5.43 -19.50 -18.51
N ASP A 122 -6.42 -18.95 -19.20
CA ASP A 122 -7.65 -19.65 -19.62
C ASP A 122 -7.32 -20.83 -20.55
N LEU A 123 -6.44 -20.63 -21.54
CA LEU A 123 -5.96 -21.67 -22.44
C LEU A 123 -5.22 -22.80 -21.71
N THR A 124 -4.39 -22.44 -20.73
CA THR A 124 -3.66 -23.42 -19.91
C THR A 124 -4.63 -24.31 -19.13
N ARG A 125 -5.69 -23.74 -18.54
CA ARG A 125 -6.75 -24.52 -17.88
C ARG A 125 -7.49 -25.44 -18.84
N ILE A 126 -7.85 -24.93 -20.02
CA ILE A 126 -8.53 -25.72 -21.07
C ILE A 126 -7.69 -26.93 -21.46
N PHE A 127 -6.39 -26.72 -21.67
CA PHE A 127 -5.46 -27.77 -22.06
C PHE A 127 -5.32 -28.84 -20.96
N ILE A 128 -5.13 -28.43 -19.70
CA ILE A 128 -5.06 -29.35 -18.56
C ILE A 128 -6.36 -30.16 -18.44
N ALA A 129 -7.53 -29.51 -18.57
CA ALA A 129 -8.81 -30.19 -18.52
C ALA A 129 -8.95 -31.26 -19.63
N ALA A 130 -8.50 -30.95 -20.84
CA ALA A 130 -8.51 -31.90 -21.96
C ALA A 130 -7.57 -33.09 -21.71
N LEU A 131 -6.36 -32.84 -21.18
CA LEU A 131 -5.41 -33.89 -20.82
C LEU A 131 -5.96 -34.81 -19.74
N GLU A 132 -6.54 -34.26 -18.69
CA GLU A 132 -7.14 -35.05 -17.61
C GLU A 132 -8.28 -35.93 -18.12
N GLU A 133 -9.15 -35.41 -19.00
CA GLU A 133 -10.25 -36.19 -19.57
C GLU A 133 -9.74 -37.36 -20.42
N GLN A 134 -8.71 -37.14 -21.24
CA GLN A 134 -8.16 -38.18 -22.13
C GLN A 134 -7.32 -39.22 -21.38
N HIS A 135 -6.67 -38.84 -20.27
CA HIS A 135 -5.86 -39.74 -19.44
C HIS A 135 -6.64 -40.33 -18.25
N LYS A 136 -7.96 -40.13 -18.17
CA LYS A 136 -8.82 -40.90 -17.26
C LYS A 136 -8.60 -42.38 -17.53
N LYS A 137 -7.87 -43.05 -16.64
CA LYS A 137 -7.74 -44.52 -16.68
C LYS A 137 -9.16 -45.09 -16.73
N PRO A 138 -9.50 -45.97 -17.68
CA PRO A 138 -10.77 -46.69 -17.61
C PRO A 138 -10.80 -47.37 -16.25
N LYS A 139 -11.80 -47.05 -15.41
CA LYS A 139 -11.95 -47.68 -14.10
C LYS A 139 -11.81 -49.18 -14.30
N ALA A 140 -10.73 -49.75 -13.78
CA ALA A 140 -10.48 -51.17 -13.90
C ALA A 140 -11.74 -51.90 -13.43
N ALA A 141 -12.22 -52.83 -14.25
CA ALA A 141 -13.39 -53.66 -13.96
C ALA A 141 -13.30 -54.41 -12.60
N LEU A 142 -12.16 -54.32 -11.91
CA LEU A 142 -11.92 -54.85 -10.58
C LEU A 142 -12.75 -54.18 -9.46
N THR A 143 -13.22 -52.94 -9.63
CA THR A 143 -14.10 -52.30 -8.62
C THR A 143 -15.57 -52.74 -8.72
N ARG A 144 -15.92 -53.58 -9.71
CA ARG A 144 -17.27 -54.15 -9.87
C ARG A 144 -17.52 -55.39 -9.02
N MET A 145 -16.52 -55.89 -8.28
CA MET A 145 -16.61 -57.12 -7.46
C MET A 145 -16.78 -56.90 -5.95
N LEU A 146 -16.88 -55.66 -5.44
CA LEU A 146 -17.28 -55.40 -4.05
C LEU A 146 -18.70 -54.83 -3.96
N PRO A 147 -19.70 -55.61 -3.50
CA PRO A 147 -21.03 -55.09 -3.20
C PRO A 147 -20.95 -54.20 -1.95
N GLY A 148 -21.25 -52.90 -2.08
CA GLY A 148 -21.50 -52.02 -0.94
C GLY A 148 -20.70 -50.70 -0.87
N PHE A 149 -19.65 -50.52 -1.67
CA PHE A 149 -18.76 -49.35 -1.53
C PHE A 149 -18.88 -48.25 -2.61
N LEU A 150 -19.79 -48.40 -3.58
CA LEU A 150 -20.03 -47.39 -4.59
C LEU A 150 -21.54 -47.19 -4.75
N LYS A 151 -22.08 -46.19 -4.04
CA LYS A 151 -23.36 -45.60 -4.44
C LYS A 151 -23.19 -45.12 -5.90
N PRO A 152 -24.01 -45.59 -6.86
CA PRO A 152 -24.01 -45.04 -8.19
C PRO A 152 -24.28 -43.53 -8.12
N ARG A 153 -23.59 -42.78 -8.96
CA ARG A 153 -23.72 -41.33 -9.11
C ARG A 153 -25.18 -40.99 -9.41
N GLU A 154 -25.85 -40.28 -8.51
CA GLU A 154 -27.21 -39.78 -8.78
C GLU A 154 -27.11 -38.62 -9.80
N PRO A 155 -27.87 -38.65 -10.91
CA PRO A 155 -27.88 -37.58 -11.91
C PRO A 155 -28.36 -36.20 -11.39
N SER A 156 -28.87 -36.15 -10.16
CA SER A 156 -29.43 -34.96 -9.52
C SER A 156 -28.38 -34.06 -8.85
N ASP A 157 -27.20 -34.57 -8.51
CA ASP A 157 -26.19 -33.79 -7.78
C ASP A 157 -25.52 -32.77 -8.71
N ASP A 158 -25.77 -31.48 -8.47
CA ASP A 158 -25.16 -30.38 -9.21
C ASP A 158 -23.63 -30.34 -9.05
N PHE A 159 -23.13 -30.79 -7.89
CA PHE A 159 -21.71 -30.80 -7.55
C PHE A 159 -21.26 -32.11 -6.91
N TYR A 160 -20.05 -32.55 -7.25
CA TYR A 160 -19.42 -33.74 -6.68
C TYR A 160 -17.90 -33.58 -6.66
N VAL A 161 -17.23 -34.39 -5.84
CA VAL A 161 -15.76 -34.38 -5.75
C VAL A 161 -15.19 -35.54 -6.58
N GLU A 162 -14.28 -35.23 -7.50
CA GLU A 162 -13.56 -36.20 -8.32
C GLU A 162 -12.06 -35.95 -8.18
N ASN A 163 -11.29 -36.98 -7.82
CA ASN A 163 -9.84 -36.90 -7.57
C ASN A 163 -9.44 -35.79 -6.58
N GLY A 164 -10.26 -35.54 -5.55
CA GLY A 164 -10.01 -34.51 -4.54
C GLY A 164 -10.32 -33.08 -4.99
N ARG A 165 -10.93 -32.88 -6.17
CA ARG A 165 -11.35 -31.56 -6.67
C ARG A 165 -12.87 -31.48 -6.85
N LEU A 166 -13.45 -30.32 -6.59
CA LEU A 166 -14.86 -30.06 -6.82
C LEU A 166 -15.15 -29.90 -8.31
N THR A 167 -16.19 -30.55 -8.80
CA THR A 167 -16.63 -30.45 -10.19
C THR A 167 -18.14 -30.35 -10.27
N ALA A 168 -18.64 -29.89 -11.42
CA ALA A 168 -20.05 -29.66 -11.67
C ALA A 168 -20.62 -30.69 -12.65
N GLY A 169 -21.92 -30.96 -12.52
CA GLY A 169 -22.67 -31.72 -13.52
C GLY A 169 -22.74 -30.96 -14.86
N PRO A 170 -22.91 -31.66 -16.00
CA PRO A 170 -22.93 -31.02 -17.34
C PRO A 170 -23.99 -29.92 -17.50
N GLN A 171 -25.10 -30.02 -16.77
CA GLN A 171 -26.23 -29.07 -16.84
C GLN A 171 -26.39 -28.25 -15.55
N ALA A 172 -25.45 -28.32 -14.61
CA ALA A 172 -25.60 -27.72 -13.28
C ALA A 172 -25.85 -26.20 -13.36
N PHE A 173 -25.14 -25.50 -14.24
CA PHE A 173 -25.28 -24.05 -14.41
C PHE A 173 -26.48 -23.65 -15.27
N THR A 174 -26.83 -24.44 -16.29
CA THR A 174 -27.99 -24.15 -17.14
C THR A 174 -29.31 -24.42 -16.42
N ARG A 175 -29.34 -25.41 -15.52
CA ARG A 175 -30.50 -25.75 -14.71
C ARG A 175 -30.73 -24.75 -13.58
N ASP A 176 -29.66 -24.34 -12.91
CA ASP A 176 -29.67 -23.31 -11.88
C ASP A 176 -28.45 -22.39 -12.05
N PRO A 177 -28.62 -21.19 -12.64
CA PRO A 177 -27.53 -20.23 -12.81
C PRO A 177 -26.89 -19.77 -11.49
N VAL A 178 -27.57 -19.90 -10.34
CA VAL A 178 -26.98 -19.60 -9.02
C VAL A 178 -25.80 -20.53 -8.71
N ASN A 179 -25.76 -21.72 -9.31
CA ASN A 179 -24.63 -22.65 -9.20
C ASN A 179 -23.31 -22.06 -9.69
N ILE A 180 -23.34 -21.04 -10.56
CA ILE A 180 -22.12 -20.34 -11.01
C ILE A 180 -21.39 -19.71 -9.82
N LEU A 181 -22.11 -19.20 -8.82
CA LEU A 181 -21.50 -18.65 -7.60
C LEU A 181 -21.28 -19.73 -6.54
N ARG A 182 -22.27 -20.62 -6.38
CA ARG A 182 -22.28 -21.67 -5.35
C ARG A 182 -21.05 -22.57 -5.40
N ILE A 183 -20.51 -22.84 -6.60
CA ILE A 183 -19.32 -23.68 -6.74
C ILE A 183 -18.08 -23.11 -6.02
N PHE A 184 -17.89 -21.79 -6.02
CA PHE A 184 -16.75 -21.14 -5.37
C PHE A 184 -16.89 -21.17 -3.85
N GLN A 185 -18.10 -20.87 -3.35
CA GLN A 185 -18.43 -21.01 -1.94
C GLN A 185 -18.17 -22.45 -1.46
N MET A 186 -18.72 -23.44 -2.16
CA MET A 186 -18.58 -24.84 -1.77
C MET A 186 -17.12 -25.32 -1.82
N ALA A 187 -16.33 -24.81 -2.77
CA ALA A 187 -14.93 -25.16 -2.87
C ALA A 187 -14.10 -24.58 -1.72
N ASP A 188 -14.38 -23.33 -1.34
CA ASP A 188 -13.77 -22.66 -0.19
C ASP A 188 -14.17 -23.33 1.14
N GLU A 189 -15.46 -23.58 1.37
CA GLU A 189 -15.98 -24.26 2.59
C GLU A 189 -15.42 -25.67 2.76
N LYS A 190 -15.26 -26.41 1.66
CA LYS A 190 -14.70 -27.77 1.68
C LYS A 190 -13.18 -27.78 1.62
N ASN A 191 -12.54 -26.63 1.43
CA ASN A 191 -11.10 -26.48 1.21
C ASN A 191 -10.58 -27.43 0.12
N VAL A 192 -11.26 -27.46 -1.03
CA VAL A 192 -10.90 -28.26 -2.21
C VAL A 192 -10.76 -27.36 -3.43
N ASP A 193 -9.83 -27.70 -4.32
CA ASP A 193 -9.67 -26.96 -5.56
C ASP A 193 -10.81 -27.28 -6.55
N ILE A 194 -11.07 -26.38 -7.51
CA ILE A 194 -12.07 -26.60 -8.55
C ILE A 194 -11.41 -27.32 -9.73
N HIS A 195 -12.04 -28.39 -10.19
CA HIS A 195 -11.57 -29.16 -11.33
C HIS A 195 -11.48 -28.27 -12.59
N PRO A 196 -10.37 -28.30 -13.37
CA PRO A 196 -10.20 -27.48 -14.57
C PRO A 196 -11.36 -27.59 -15.56
N HIS A 197 -11.92 -28.79 -15.74
CA HIS A 197 -13.15 -29.03 -16.50
C HIS A 197 -14.35 -28.19 -16.02
N ALA A 198 -14.60 -28.10 -14.72
CA ALA A 198 -15.71 -27.29 -14.18
C ALA A 198 -15.48 -25.80 -14.43
N LEU A 199 -14.23 -25.32 -14.30
CA LEU A 199 -13.86 -23.94 -14.67
C LEU A 199 -14.07 -23.68 -16.17
N ARG A 200 -13.71 -24.62 -17.05
CA ARG A 200 -13.97 -24.50 -18.49
C ARG A 200 -15.46 -24.42 -18.78
N THR A 201 -16.29 -25.24 -18.13
CA THR A 201 -17.74 -25.19 -18.27
C THR A 201 -18.30 -23.85 -17.76
N LEU A 202 -17.82 -23.34 -16.63
CA LEU A 202 -18.18 -22.02 -16.11
C LEU A 202 -17.87 -20.89 -17.10
N THR A 203 -16.66 -20.88 -17.68
CA THR A 203 -16.26 -19.87 -18.67
C THR A 203 -17.17 -19.88 -19.90
N ARG A 204 -17.68 -21.06 -20.29
CA ARG A 204 -18.67 -21.21 -21.39
C ARG A 204 -20.10 -20.83 -20.98
N SER A 205 -20.39 -20.75 -19.68
CA SER A 205 -21.70 -20.41 -19.12
C SER A 205 -21.78 -18.96 -18.65
N LEU A 206 -20.79 -18.10 -18.92
CA LEU A 206 -20.78 -16.70 -18.49
C LEU A 206 -21.97 -15.88 -19.01
N ASP A 207 -22.54 -16.26 -20.16
CA ASP A 207 -23.72 -15.60 -20.72
C ASP A 207 -24.99 -15.82 -19.89
N LEU A 208 -24.99 -16.78 -18.96
CA LEU A 208 -26.07 -16.99 -17.98
C LEU A 208 -26.06 -15.95 -16.85
N ILE A 209 -25.02 -15.10 -16.76
CA ILE A 209 -24.94 -14.01 -15.77
C ILE A 209 -25.71 -12.78 -16.29
N THR A 210 -27.03 -12.94 -16.38
CA THR A 210 -27.97 -11.90 -16.80
C THR A 210 -28.26 -10.90 -15.67
N ASP A 211 -29.02 -9.84 -15.98
CA ASP A 211 -29.53 -8.92 -14.96
C ASP A 211 -30.43 -9.65 -13.94
N GLU A 212 -31.12 -10.72 -14.35
CA GLU A 212 -31.96 -11.54 -13.47
C GLU A 212 -31.11 -12.30 -12.45
N LEU A 213 -30.00 -12.93 -12.88
CA LEU A 213 -29.08 -13.58 -11.94
C LEU A 213 -28.42 -12.56 -11.01
N ARG A 214 -28.06 -11.38 -11.53
CA ARG A 214 -27.50 -10.29 -10.70
C ARG A 214 -28.51 -9.78 -9.67
N ALA A 215 -29.79 -9.74 -9.98
CA ALA A 215 -30.85 -9.35 -9.04
C ALA A 215 -31.30 -10.49 -8.10
N ASN A 216 -30.85 -11.73 -8.32
CA ASN A 216 -31.30 -12.88 -7.55
C ASN A 216 -30.82 -12.81 -6.08
N PRO A 217 -31.71 -12.87 -5.07
CA PRO A 217 -31.33 -12.76 -3.66
C PRO A 217 -30.38 -13.87 -3.18
N ASP A 218 -30.55 -15.11 -3.63
CA ASP A 218 -29.67 -16.22 -3.26
C ASP A 218 -28.27 -16.06 -3.84
N ALA A 219 -28.16 -15.61 -5.09
CA ALA A 219 -26.86 -15.34 -5.70
C ALA A 219 -26.10 -14.24 -4.94
N ASN A 220 -26.79 -13.16 -4.56
CA ASN A 220 -26.21 -12.08 -3.77
C ASN A 220 -25.81 -12.52 -2.36
N ARG A 221 -26.64 -13.34 -1.69
CA ARG A 221 -26.32 -13.94 -0.39
C ARG A 221 -25.07 -14.83 -0.48
N ILE A 222 -25.00 -15.72 -1.46
CA ILE A 222 -23.85 -16.61 -1.68
C ILE A 222 -22.58 -15.80 -1.96
N PHE A 223 -22.68 -14.73 -2.76
CA PHE A 223 -21.54 -13.85 -3.01
C PHE A 223 -21.05 -13.17 -1.72
N LEU A 224 -21.96 -12.64 -0.91
CA LEU A 224 -21.59 -12.00 0.36
C LEU A 224 -20.99 -12.99 1.36
N GLU A 225 -21.52 -14.22 1.44
CA GLU A 225 -20.96 -15.31 2.24
C GLU A 225 -19.55 -15.69 1.75
N THR A 226 -19.32 -15.74 0.44
CA THR A 226 -18.00 -16.01 -0.16
C THR A 226 -17.02 -14.87 0.15
N LEU A 227 -17.43 -13.62 -0.04
CA LEU A 227 -16.63 -12.43 0.25
C LEU A 227 -16.23 -12.36 1.72
N THR A 228 -17.13 -12.73 2.63
CA THR A 228 -16.92 -12.69 4.09
C THR A 228 -16.47 -14.02 4.67
N SER A 229 -16.01 -14.95 3.84
CA SER A 229 -15.58 -16.27 4.30
C SER A 229 -14.48 -16.18 5.36
N ARG A 230 -14.54 -17.08 6.35
CA ARG A 230 -13.48 -17.24 7.36
C ARG A 230 -12.35 -18.17 6.91
N HIS A 231 -12.53 -18.81 5.76
CA HIS A 231 -11.52 -19.67 5.14
C HIS A 231 -10.60 -18.80 4.27
N ASN A 232 -10.77 -18.84 2.94
CA ASN A 232 -9.90 -18.15 2.00
C ASN A 232 -10.70 -17.33 0.96
N PRO A 233 -11.26 -16.17 1.37
CA PRO A 233 -12.01 -15.31 0.46
C PRO A 233 -11.13 -14.77 -0.67
N GLU A 234 -9.82 -14.55 -0.44
CA GLU A 234 -8.88 -14.15 -1.50
C GLU A 234 -8.84 -15.18 -2.64
N TRP A 235 -8.65 -16.46 -2.29
CA TRP A 235 -8.63 -17.53 -3.28
C TRP A 235 -9.95 -17.64 -4.03
N ALA A 236 -11.08 -17.60 -3.32
CA ALA A 236 -12.39 -17.72 -3.96
C ALA A 236 -12.65 -16.58 -4.96
N LEU A 237 -12.41 -15.32 -4.55
CA LEU A 237 -12.56 -14.16 -5.42
C LEU A 237 -11.58 -14.17 -6.59
N ARG A 238 -10.34 -14.61 -6.36
CA ARG A 238 -9.33 -14.80 -7.41
C ARG A 238 -9.79 -15.81 -8.45
N MET A 239 -10.32 -16.97 -8.02
CA MET A 239 -10.85 -17.98 -8.93
C MET A 239 -12.08 -17.47 -9.69
N MET A 240 -12.97 -16.71 -9.04
CA MET A 240 -14.09 -16.05 -9.69
C MET A 240 -13.64 -15.03 -10.74
N ASN A 241 -12.61 -14.22 -10.45
CA ASN A 241 -12.05 -13.25 -11.38
C ASN A 241 -11.41 -13.95 -12.58
N GLU A 242 -10.62 -14.99 -12.32
CA GLU A 242 -9.96 -15.78 -13.34
C GLU A 242 -10.95 -16.48 -14.28
N ALA A 243 -12.06 -17.01 -13.75
CA ALA A 243 -13.13 -17.60 -14.54
C ALA A 243 -13.99 -16.55 -15.29
N GLY A 244 -13.80 -15.25 -15.02
CA GLY A 244 -14.60 -14.15 -15.57
C GLY A 244 -15.94 -13.91 -14.86
N VAL A 245 -16.24 -14.68 -13.82
CA VAL A 245 -17.50 -14.61 -13.06
C VAL A 245 -17.58 -13.33 -12.25
N LEU A 246 -16.50 -12.93 -11.56
CA LEU A 246 -16.52 -11.77 -10.65
C LEU A 246 -16.88 -10.48 -11.38
N GLY A 247 -16.19 -10.16 -12.48
CA GLY A 247 -16.45 -8.96 -13.26
C GLY A 247 -17.80 -8.95 -13.99
N ARG A 248 -18.39 -10.13 -14.27
CA ARG A 248 -19.74 -10.24 -14.85
C ARG A 248 -20.84 -10.10 -13.79
N PHE A 249 -20.62 -10.62 -12.58
CA PHE A 249 -21.58 -10.55 -11.47
C PHE A 249 -21.55 -9.19 -10.75
N VAL A 250 -20.38 -8.55 -10.69
CA VAL A 250 -20.18 -7.18 -10.17
C VAL A 250 -19.61 -6.33 -11.31
N PRO A 251 -20.45 -5.71 -12.15
CA PRO A 251 -20.00 -4.98 -13.35
C PRO A 251 -18.96 -3.89 -13.06
N ALA A 252 -19.09 -3.18 -11.94
CA ALA A 252 -18.10 -2.20 -11.48
C ALA A 252 -16.70 -2.82 -11.29
N PHE A 253 -16.62 -4.05 -10.78
CA PHE A 253 -15.35 -4.77 -10.64
C PHE A 253 -14.79 -5.14 -12.02
N GLY A 254 -15.66 -5.49 -12.98
CA GLY A 254 -15.28 -5.78 -14.36
C GLY A 254 -14.51 -4.64 -15.04
N HIS A 255 -14.77 -3.39 -14.66
CA HIS A 255 -14.01 -2.23 -15.14
C HIS A 255 -12.55 -2.25 -14.65
N ALA A 256 -12.32 -2.65 -13.39
CA ALA A 256 -11.01 -2.70 -12.76
C ALA A 256 -10.15 -3.89 -13.23
N VAL A 257 -10.73 -4.89 -13.90
CA VAL A 257 -10.00 -6.07 -14.38
C VAL A 257 -8.89 -5.70 -15.36
N GLY A 258 -7.66 -6.06 -15.00
CA GLY A 258 -6.46 -5.75 -15.80
C GLY A 258 -6.11 -4.26 -15.85
N LEU A 259 -6.79 -3.42 -15.06
CA LEU A 259 -6.48 -2.00 -14.98
C LEU A 259 -5.22 -1.84 -14.14
N MET A 260 -4.12 -1.43 -14.76
CA MET A 260 -2.99 -0.92 -14.00
C MET A 260 -3.07 0.59 -13.84
N GLN A 261 -2.49 1.10 -12.77
CA GLN A 261 -2.21 2.52 -12.63
C GLN A 261 -0.77 2.77 -13.02
N PHE A 262 -0.53 3.72 -13.93
CA PHE A 262 0.83 4.13 -14.26
C PHE A 262 1.39 5.03 -13.15
N ASN A 263 1.69 4.42 -12.00
CA ASN A 263 2.37 5.03 -10.86
C ASN A 263 3.37 4.02 -10.28
N MET A 264 4.36 4.52 -9.54
CA MET A 264 5.46 3.69 -9.04
C MET A 264 5.16 2.98 -7.71
N TYR A 265 3.93 3.07 -7.18
CA TYR A 265 3.62 2.61 -5.82
C TYR A 265 2.85 1.29 -5.81
N HIS A 266 2.01 1.05 -6.82
CA HIS A 266 1.23 -0.18 -6.88
C HIS A 266 2.04 -1.27 -7.56
N HIS A 267 2.17 -2.43 -6.91
CA HIS A 267 2.83 -3.58 -7.52
C HIS A 267 1.89 -4.38 -8.42
N TYR A 268 0.59 -4.21 -8.27
CA TYR A 268 -0.45 -5.01 -8.90
C TYR A 268 -1.49 -4.18 -9.65
N THR A 269 -2.25 -4.81 -10.56
CA THR A 269 -3.46 -4.21 -11.14
C THR A 269 -4.53 -3.97 -10.06
N VAL A 270 -5.49 -3.08 -10.33
CA VAL A 270 -6.53 -2.70 -9.36
C VAL A 270 -7.36 -3.90 -8.92
N ASP A 271 -7.79 -4.78 -9.84
CA ASP A 271 -8.55 -5.98 -9.47
C ASP A 271 -7.77 -6.94 -8.56
N GLU A 272 -6.48 -7.13 -8.84
CA GLU A 272 -5.60 -7.93 -7.99
C GLU A 272 -5.40 -7.30 -6.62
N HIS A 273 -5.18 -5.98 -6.56
CA HIS A 273 -5.07 -5.21 -5.30
C HIS A 273 -6.30 -5.38 -4.42
N LEU A 274 -7.51 -5.20 -4.99
CA LEU A 274 -8.77 -5.36 -4.26
C LEU A 274 -8.94 -6.78 -3.68
N ILE A 275 -8.59 -7.81 -4.45
CA ILE A 275 -8.67 -9.21 -4.01
C ILE A 275 -7.66 -9.48 -2.88
N ARG A 276 -6.43 -9.00 -3.02
CA ARG A 276 -5.39 -9.13 -1.98
C ARG A 276 -5.76 -8.39 -0.71
N ALA A 277 -6.35 -7.20 -0.82
CA ALA A 277 -6.80 -6.42 0.33
C ALA A 277 -7.89 -7.15 1.14
N VAL A 278 -8.82 -7.86 0.47
CA VAL A 278 -9.76 -8.77 1.13
C VAL A 278 -9.01 -9.90 1.86
N GLY A 279 -7.99 -10.48 1.22
CA GLY A 279 -7.11 -11.50 1.81
C GLY A 279 -6.38 -11.01 3.06
N ASP A 280 -5.83 -9.80 3.03
CA ASP A 280 -5.16 -9.16 4.17
C ASP A 280 -6.13 -8.95 5.34
N VAL A 281 -7.37 -8.49 5.09
CA VAL A 281 -8.41 -8.39 6.14
C VAL A 281 -8.67 -9.76 6.78
N ALA A 282 -8.87 -10.80 5.98
CA ALA A 282 -9.11 -12.15 6.49
C ALA A 282 -7.92 -12.70 7.30
N SER A 283 -6.70 -12.40 6.88
CA SER A 283 -5.46 -12.82 7.56
C SER A 283 -5.24 -12.07 8.88
N ILE A 284 -5.59 -10.77 8.94
CA ILE A 284 -5.66 -10.00 10.20
C ILE A 284 -6.73 -10.60 11.13
N GLU A 285 -7.90 -10.96 10.60
CA GLU A 285 -8.98 -11.57 11.39
C GLU A 285 -8.56 -12.91 12.02
N ARG A 286 -7.81 -13.74 11.28
CA ARG A 286 -7.24 -15.01 11.78
C ARG A 286 -6.05 -14.82 12.73
N GLY A 287 -5.51 -13.62 12.83
CA GLY A 287 -4.40 -13.28 13.73
C GLY A 287 -3.01 -13.61 13.18
N GLU A 288 -2.89 -13.88 11.89
CA GLU A 288 -1.62 -14.22 11.22
C GLU A 288 -0.64 -13.03 11.19
N HIS A 289 -1.16 -11.81 11.38
CA HIS A 289 -0.37 -10.58 11.39
C HIS A 289 -0.22 -9.95 12.79
N ARG A 290 -0.43 -10.71 13.88
CA ARG A 290 -0.36 -10.16 15.25
C ARG A 290 0.98 -9.49 15.58
N HIS A 291 2.08 -10.03 15.08
CA HIS A 291 3.42 -9.48 15.31
C HIS A 291 3.57 -8.09 14.69
N ASP A 292 3.17 -7.95 13.42
CA ASP A 292 3.36 -6.70 12.67
C ASP A 292 2.22 -5.69 12.92
N ASN A 293 1.04 -6.19 13.28
CA ASN A 293 -0.22 -5.45 13.38
C ASN A 293 -1.03 -5.82 14.64
N PRO A 294 -0.47 -5.66 15.86
CA PRO A 294 -1.13 -6.10 17.09
C PRO A 294 -2.48 -5.38 17.30
N LEU A 295 -2.50 -4.05 17.11
CA LEU A 295 -3.70 -3.24 17.32
C LEU A 295 -4.84 -3.65 16.38
N SER A 296 -4.61 -3.73 15.07
CA SER A 296 -5.66 -4.12 14.10
C SER A 296 -6.17 -5.53 14.35
N THR A 297 -5.30 -6.45 14.77
CA THR A 297 -5.68 -7.83 15.14
C THR A 297 -6.60 -7.88 16.38
N ASP A 298 -6.48 -6.92 17.29
CA ASP A 298 -7.34 -6.84 18.48
C ASP A 298 -8.59 -6.00 18.23
N VAL A 299 -8.51 -4.98 17.39
CA VAL A 299 -9.62 -4.11 16.99
C VAL A 299 -10.64 -4.85 16.12
N ILE A 300 -10.18 -5.66 15.15
CA ILE A 300 -11.07 -6.35 14.21
C ILE A 300 -12.11 -7.24 14.90
N LYS A 301 -11.75 -7.83 16.05
CA LYS A 301 -12.64 -8.67 16.87
C LYS A 301 -13.78 -7.90 17.53
N ARG A 302 -13.68 -6.56 17.58
CA ARG A 302 -14.65 -5.65 18.19
C ARG A 302 -15.53 -4.94 17.15
N ILE A 303 -15.31 -5.18 15.85
CA ILE A 303 -16.13 -4.64 14.76
C ILE A 303 -17.51 -5.31 14.77
N GLN A 304 -18.56 -4.52 14.61
CA GLN A 304 -19.95 -4.98 14.71
C GLN A 304 -20.41 -5.71 13.44
N SER A 305 -20.05 -5.17 12.27
CA SER A 305 -20.50 -5.70 10.98
C SER A 305 -19.31 -6.10 10.09
N ARG A 306 -19.09 -7.42 9.97
CA ARG A 306 -18.10 -7.97 9.02
C ARG A 306 -18.46 -7.61 7.59
N ALA A 307 -19.75 -7.65 7.24
CA ALA A 307 -20.22 -7.31 5.90
C ALA A 307 -19.82 -5.88 5.50
N VAL A 308 -19.91 -4.91 6.41
CA VAL A 308 -19.47 -3.52 6.16
C VAL A 308 -17.98 -3.46 5.86
N LEU A 309 -17.13 -4.06 6.71
CA LEU A 309 -15.68 -4.06 6.50
C LEU A 309 -15.27 -4.72 5.16
N TYR A 310 -15.80 -5.90 4.87
CA TYR A 310 -15.44 -6.67 3.68
C TYR A 310 -16.00 -6.06 2.38
N CYS A 311 -17.20 -5.47 2.41
CA CYS A 311 -17.70 -4.70 1.27
C CYS A 311 -16.88 -3.43 1.06
N ALA A 312 -16.54 -2.71 2.13
CA ALA A 312 -15.74 -1.48 2.02
C ALA A 312 -14.34 -1.77 1.44
N ILE A 313 -13.65 -2.81 1.90
CA ILE A 313 -12.32 -3.15 1.36
C ILE A 313 -12.38 -3.66 -0.09
N LEU A 314 -13.45 -4.36 -0.51
CA LEU A 314 -13.61 -4.74 -1.92
C LEU A 314 -13.87 -3.51 -2.82
N LEU A 315 -14.50 -2.46 -2.27
CA LEU A 315 -15.00 -1.32 -3.04
C LEU A 315 -14.14 -0.05 -2.95
N HIS A 316 -13.19 0.04 -2.00
CA HIS A 316 -12.45 1.27 -1.71
C HIS A 316 -11.85 1.94 -2.96
N ASP A 317 -11.39 1.10 -3.90
CA ASP A 317 -10.68 1.52 -5.10
C ASP A 317 -11.35 1.09 -6.41
N ILE A 318 -12.58 0.55 -6.34
CA ILE A 318 -13.25 -0.07 -7.50
C ILE A 318 -13.51 0.89 -8.66
N ALA A 319 -13.61 2.19 -8.37
CA ALA A 319 -13.86 3.24 -9.34
C ALA A 319 -12.58 3.81 -9.98
N LYS A 320 -11.39 3.32 -9.64
CA LYS A 320 -10.15 3.74 -10.29
C LYS A 320 -10.27 3.58 -11.81
N GLY A 321 -9.83 4.60 -12.55
CA GLY A 321 -9.92 4.68 -14.02
C GLY A 321 -11.25 5.24 -14.57
N LEU A 322 -12.29 5.39 -13.74
CA LEU A 322 -13.50 6.10 -14.12
C LEU A 322 -13.31 7.64 -14.09
N PRO A 323 -14.12 8.42 -14.81
CA PRO A 323 -14.09 9.88 -14.71
C PRO A 323 -14.53 10.37 -13.33
N GLY A 324 -13.81 11.36 -12.77
CA GLY A 324 -14.11 11.95 -11.46
C GLY A 324 -13.17 11.49 -10.37
N ASP A 325 -13.48 11.86 -9.12
CA ASP A 325 -12.78 11.37 -7.95
C ASP A 325 -13.21 9.92 -7.65
N HIS A 326 -12.25 8.99 -7.66
CA HIS A 326 -12.52 7.57 -7.49
C HIS A 326 -13.19 7.23 -6.14
N SER A 327 -12.87 7.95 -5.06
CA SER A 327 -13.48 7.70 -3.75
C SER A 327 -14.95 8.13 -3.75
N VAL A 328 -15.27 9.26 -4.42
CA VAL A 328 -16.66 9.73 -4.57
C VAL A 328 -17.48 8.78 -5.45
N VAL A 329 -16.96 8.42 -6.63
CA VAL A 329 -17.64 7.50 -7.56
C VAL A 329 -17.76 6.10 -6.94
N GLY A 330 -16.74 5.64 -6.21
CA GLY A 330 -16.77 4.38 -5.48
C GLY A 330 -17.87 4.34 -4.42
N ALA A 331 -18.12 5.46 -3.73
CA ALA A 331 -19.20 5.58 -2.77
C ALA A 331 -20.59 5.51 -3.43
N GLU A 332 -20.74 6.06 -4.65
CA GLU A 332 -21.98 5.91 -5.44
C GLU A 332 -22.21 4.45 -5.84
N ILE A 333 -21.16 3.77 -6.32
CA ILE A 333 -21.20 2.33 -6.63
C ILE A 333 -21.58 1.51 -5.39
N ALA A 334 -21.06 1.86 -4.22
CA ALA A 334 -21.42 1.20 -2.96
C ALA A 334 -22.91 1.37 -2.62
N ARG A 335 -23.48 2.57 -2.83
CA ARG A 335 -24.91 2.83 -2.59
C ARG A 335 -25.83 2.02 -3.52
N GLU A 336 -25.38 1.65 -4.70
CA GLU A 336 -26.13 0.78 -5.62
C GLU A 336 -25.93 -0.71 -5.31
N LEU A 337 -24.68 -1.12 -5.04
CA LEU A 337 -24.34 -2.53 -4.88
C LEU A 337 -24.73 -3.10 -3.51
N CYS A 338 -24.51 -2.37 -2.42
CA CYS A 338 -24.74 -2.88 -1.07
C CYS A 338 -26.21 -3.29 -0.82
N PRO A 339 -27.23 -2.54 -1.25
CA PRO A 339 -28.62 -2.97 -1.15
C PRO A 339 -28.89 -4.26 -1.94
N ARG A 340 -28.29 -4.42 -3.13
CA ARG A 340 -28.37 -5.64 -3.93
C ARG A 340 -27.79 -6.85 -3.19
N LEU A 341 -26.73 -6.63 -2.40
CA LEU A 341 -26.12 -7.63 -1.53
C LEU A 341 -26.90 -7.90 -0.23
N GLY A 342 -28.03 -7.21 -0.01
CA GLY A 342 -28.88 -7.38 1.17
C GLY A 342 -28.44 -6.58 2.40
N LEU A 343 -27.56 -5.58 2.25
CA LEU A 343 -27.16 -4.71 3.36
C LEU A 343 -28.30 -3.74 3.72
N SER A 344 -28.39 -3.40 5.01
CA SER A 344 -29.33 -2.38 5.48
C SER A 344 -28.96 -0.98 4.93
N PRO A 345 -29.88 -0.01 4.95
CA PRO A 345 -29.55 1.37 4.59
C PRO A 345 -28.41 1.96 5.43
N ALA A 346 -28.35 1.62 6.73
CA ALA A 346 -27.29 2.08 7.62
C ALA A 346 -25.93 1.46 7.26
N ASP A 347 -25.87 0.14 7.02
CA ASP A 347 -24.65 -0.53 6.57
C ASP A 347 -24.19 -0.01 5.21
N THR A 348 -25.14 0.24 4.29
CA THR A 348 -24.86 0.78 2.96
C THR A 348 -24.18 2.15 3.05
N GLU A 349 -24.70 3.06 3.87
CA GLU A 349 -24.09 4.37 4.02
C GLU A 349 -22.75 4.30 4.78
N ALA A 350 -22.60 3.36 5.73
CA ALA A 350 -21.30 3.11 6.35
C ALA A 350 -20.26 2.65 5.33
N VAL A 351 -20.59 1.70 4.44
CA VAL A 351 -19.70 1.28 3.34
C VAL A 351 -19.39 2.44 2.41
N ALA A 352 -20.40 3.20 1.97
CA ALA A 352 -20.22 4.34 1.08
C ALA A 352 -19.31 5.41 1.70
N TRP A 353 -19.48 5.69 3.00
CA TRP A 353 -18.62 6.61 3.74
C TRP A 353 -17.18 6.08 3.82
N LEU A 354 -16.98 4.80 4.12
CA LEU A 354 -15.66 4.18 4.21
C LEU A 354 -14.93 4.24 2.86
N VAL A 355 -15.61 3.89 1.77
CA VAL A 355 -15.05 3.99 0.41
C VAL A 355 -14.69 5.44 0.09
N LYS A 356 -15.55 6.41 0.41
CA LYS A 356 -15.26 7.83 0.18
C LYS A 356 -14.05 8.35 0.98
N ASN A 357 -13.86 7.85 2.19
CA ASN A 357 -12.90 8.37 3.16
C ASN A 357 -11.73 7.41 3.44
N HIS A 358 -11.51 6.39 2.59
CA HIS A 358 -10.54 5.33 2.88
C HIS A 358 -9.10 5.82 3.04
N LEU A 359 -8.74 6.94 2.39
CA LEU A 359 -7.41 7.56 2.50
C LEU A 359 -7.23 8.41 3.76
N VAL A 360 -8.31 8.85 4.42
CA VAL A 360 -8.27 9.87 5.48
C VAL A 360 -7.33 9.48 6.61
N MET A 361 -7.35 8.22 7.03
CA MET A 361 -6.48 7.77 8.12
C MET A 361 -5.02 7.69 7.69
N SER A 362 -4.74 7.16 6.49
CA SER A 362 -3.38 7.09 5.94
C SER A 362 -2.78 8.48 5.73
N ASP A 363 -3.54 9.39 5.13
CA ASP A 363 -3.13 10.76 4.86
C ASP A 363 -2.90 11.54 6.15
N THR A 364 -3.82 11.44 7.13
CA THR A 364 -3.65 12.11 8.42
C THR A 364 -2.42 11.57 9.15
N ALA A 365 -2.25 10.25 9.21
CA ALA A 365 -1.14 9.63 9.92
C ALA A 365 0.23 9.98 9.33
N GLN A 366 0.33 10.13 8.01
CA GLN A 366 1.62 10.32 7.32
C GLN A 366 1.93 11.78 6.97
N ARG A 367 0.93 12.66 6.87
CA ARG A 367 1.11 14.05 6.40
C ARG A 367 0.81 15.11 7.46
N ARG A 368 0.45 14.72 8.68
CA ARG A 368 0.11 15.66 9.76
C ARG A 368 0.83 15.31 11.05
N ASP A 369 1.04 16.33 11.86
CA ASP A 369 1.54 16.18 13.22
C ASP A 369 0.48 15.57 14.14
N LEU A 370 0.69 14.33 14.54
CA LEU A 370 -0.19 13.59 15.45
C LEU A 370 -0.13 14.10 16.89
N THR A 371 0.90 14.88 17.24
CA THR A 371 1.01 15.53 18.54
C THR A 371 0.21 16.84 18.62
N ASP A 372 -0.14 17.43 17.47
CA ASP A 372 -1.02 18.62 17.43
C ASP A 372 -2.47 18.19 17.75
N PRO A 373 -3.07 18.69 18.85
CA PRO A 373 -4.45 18.37 19.20
C PRO A 373 -5.46 18.78 18.12
N GLN A 374 -5.13 19.76 17.28
CA GLN A 374 -6.00 20.15 16.17
C GLN A 374 -6.11 19.05 15.11
N THR A 375 -4.99 18.43 14.73
CA THR A 375 -4.96 17.27 13.82
C THR A 375 -5.93 16.17 14.29
N VAL A 376 -5.84 15.78 15.56
CA VAL A 376 -6.66 14.71 16.12
C VAL A 376 -8.14 15.11 16.18
N ARG A 377 -8.45 16.37 16.52
CA ARG A 377 -9.83 16.88 16.52
C ARG A 377 -10.45 16.88 15.12
N ASP A 378 -9.72 17.34 14.12
CA ASP A 378 -10.21 17.38 12.73
C ASP A 378 -10.47 15.96 12.20
N PHE A 379 -9.56 15.03 12.50
CA PHE A 379 -9.72 13.61 12.18
C PHE A 379 -10.94 12.99 12.87
N VAL A 380 -11.11 13.20 14.18
CA VAL A 380 -12.26 12.68 14.94
C VAL A 380 -13.58 13.28 14.43
N ALA A 381 -13.59 14.58 14.09
CA ALA A 381 -14.76 15.24 13.51
C ALA A 381 -15.18 14.61 12.18
N GLN A 382 -14.21 14.15 11.38
CA GLN A 382 -14.47 13.44 10.13
C GLN A 382 -14.96 12.00 10.35
N VAL A 383 -14.30 11.22 11.23
CA VAL A 383 -14.60 9.79 11.47
C VAL A 383 -15.90 9.56 12.26
N GLN A 384 -16.30 10.54 13.07
CA GLN A 384 -17.56 10.64 13.81
C GLN A 384 -17.79 9.61 14.94
N THR A 385 -17.52 8.32 14.74
CA THR A 385 -17.86 7.28 15.74
C THR A 385 -16.73 6.27 16.00
N PRO A 386 -16.68 5.65 17.19
CA PRO A 386 -15.72 4.59 17.49
C PRO A 386 -15.83 3.37 16.57
N GLU A 387 -17.03 3.05 16.07
CA GLU A 387 -17.19 1.95 15.10
C GLU A 387 -16.46 2.27 13.79
N MET A 388 -16.69 3.46 13.23
CA MET A 388 -16.04 3.88 11.99
C MET A 388 -14.53 3.98 12.14
N LEU A 389 -14.04 4.43 13.31
CA LEU A 389 -12.61 4.44 13.62
C LEU A 389 -11.99 3.04 13.57
N ARG A 390 -12.66 2.05 14.15
CA ARG A 390 -12.21 0.65 14.15
C ARG A 390 -12.19 0.05 12.74
N VAL A 391 -13.25 0.25 11.98
CA VAL A 391 -13.35 -0.27 10.60
C VAL A 391 -12.32 0.42 9.70
N LEU A 392 -12.18 1.74 9.80
CA LEU A 392 -11.23 2.52 9.00
C LEU A 392 -9.78 2.11 9.29
N LEU A 393 -9.42 1.86 10.55
CA LEU A 393 -8.08 1.34 10.90
C LEU A 393 -7.79 0.02 10.18
N VAL A 394 -8.69 -0.96 10.29
CA VAL A 394 -8.47 -2.28 9.70
C VAL A 394 -8.43 -2.20 8.17
N LEU A 395 -9.32 -1.40 7.57
CA LEU A 395 -9.34 -1.13 6.13
C LEU A 395 -8.01 -0.52 5.68
N THR A 396 -7.53 0.52 6.36
CA THR A 396 -6.29 1.24 6.03
C THR A 396 -5.07 0.32 6.13
N VAL A 397 -4.99 -0.50 7.19
CA VAL A 397 -3.89 -1.47 7.34
C VAL A 397 -3.91 -2.51 6.23
N ALA A 398 -5.08 -3.07 5.91
CA ALA A 398 -5.19 -4.06 4.84
C ALA A 398 -4.84 -3.47 3.46
N ASP A 399 -5.31 -2.26 3.16
CA ASP A 399 -5.02 -1.55 1.91
C ASP A 399 -3.51 -1.33 1.73
N ILE A 400 -2.82 -0.71 2.71
CA ILE A 400 -1.38 -0.45 2.63
C ILE A 400 -0.57 -1.74 2.44
N ARG A 401 -0.99 -2.84 3.07
CA ARG A 401 -0.34 -4.15 2.92
C ARG A 401 -0.55 -4.77 1.54
N ALA A 402 -1.75 -4.62 0.98
CA ALA A 402 -2.12 -5.18 -0.30
C ALA A 402 -1.36 -4.55 -1.48
N VAL A 403 -0.92 -3.30 -1.34
CA VAL A 403 -0.14 -2.56 -2.35
C VAL A 403 1.07 -3.35 -2.85
N GLY A 404 1.80 -4.00 -1.93
CA GLY A 404 2.93 -4.85 -2.29
C GLY A 404 4.00 -5.06 -1.21
N PRO A 405 4.97 -5.95 -1.47
CA PRO A 405 6.09 -6.21 -0.56
C PRO A 405 6.91 -4.95 -0.28
N GLY A 406 7.29 -4.74 0.98
CA GLY A 406 8.11 -3.60 1.41
C GLY A 406 7.36 -2.27 1.56
N VAL A 407 6.06 -2.23 1.26
CA VAL A 407 5.25 -1.00 1.43
C VAL A 407 4.83 -0.80 2.88
N TRP A 408 4.43 -1.88 3.56
CA TRP A 408 4.14 -1.88 4.99
C TRP A 408 5.44 -1.99 5.81
N ASN A 409 5.62 -1.13 6.81
CA ASN A 409 6.72 -1.19 7.78
C ASN A 409 6.25 -0.77 9.19
N GLY A 410 7.08 -1.03 10.19
CA GLY A 410 6.81 -0.73 11.60
C GLY A 410 6.51 0.75 11.87
N TRP A 411 7.12 1.66 11.09
CA TRP A 411 6.94 3.10 11.20
C TRP A 411 5.51 3.53 10.82
N LYS A 412 5.03 3.09 9.64
CA LYS A 412 3.63 3.32 9.23
C LYS A 412 2.66 2.71 10.24
N GLY A 413 2.96 1.51 10.72
CA GLY A 413 2.19 0.87 11.79
C GLY A 413 2.14 1.72 13.07
N GLN A 414 3.24 2.38 13.42
CA GLN A 414 3.32 3.24 14.60
C GLN A 414 2.43 4.48 14.46
N LEU A 415 2.52 5.19 13.33
CA LEU A 415 1.70 6.37 13.06
C LEU A 415 0.20 6.06 13.12
N LEU A 416 -0.22 4.91 12.56
CA LEU A 416 -1.62 4.48 12.61
C LEU A 416 -2.07 4.13 14.03
N ARG A 417 -1.21 3.51 14.86
CA ARG A 417 -1.51 3.21 16.27
C ARG A 417 -1.63 4.49 17.09
N GLU A 418 -0.71 5.43 16.92
CA GLU A 418 -0.71 6.73 17.61
C GLU A 418 -2.00 7.51 17.30
N LEU A 419 -2.34 7.64 16.01
CA LEU A 419 -3.56 8.31 15.59
C LEU A 419 -4.81 7.60 16.14
N TYR A 420 -4.87 6.28 16.07
CA TYR A 420 -6.01 5.52 16.59
C TYR A 420 -6.20 5.74 18.09
N HIS A 421 -5.13 5.62 18.90
CA HIS A 421 -5.23 5.78 20.35
C HIS A 421 -5.57 7.22 20.74
N ALA A 422 -4.97 8.21 20.08
CA ALA A 422 -5.31 9.62 20.31
C ALA A 422 -6.79 9.90 19.98
N ALA A 423 -7.29 9.37 18.86
CA ALA A 423 -8.69 9.51 18.46
C ALA A 423 -9.64 8.77 19.41
N GLU A 424 -9.32 7.53 19.80
CA GLU A 424 -10.11 6.71 20.73
C GLU A 424 -10.23 7.39 22.11
N GLN A 425 -9.13 7.93 22.63
CA GLN A 425 -9.13 8.68 23.89
C GLN A 425 -10.00 9.95 23.80
N LEU A 426 -9.88 10.71 22.70
CA LEU A 426 -10.68 11.92 22.49
C LEU A 426 -12.17 11.60 22.38
N MET A 427 -12.53 10.53 21.67
CA MET A 427 -13.92 10.07 21.53
C MET A 427 -14.50 9.53 22.85
N ALA A 428 -13.69 8.91 23.71
CA ALA A 428 -14.13 8.33 24.99
C ALA A 428 -14.37 9.38 26.10
N GLY A 429 -13.78 10.57 25.99
CA GLY A 429 -13.79 11.59 27.05
C GLY A 429 -14.01 13.02 26.55
N GLY A 430 -14.91 13.20 25.57
CA GLY A 430 -15.17 14.43 24.84
C GLY A 430 -14.91 15.74 25.61
N ASP A 431 -14.03 16.57 25.07
CA ASP A 431 -13.62 17.92 25.53
C ASP A 431 -13.23 18.11 27.02
N GLN A 432 -13.22 17.05 27.83
CA GLN A 432 -12.66 17.04 29.19
C GLN A 432 -11.14 16.81 29.17
N ALA A 433 -10.48 17.01 28.03
CA ALA A 433 -9.03 17.02 27.98
C ALA A 433 -8.54 18.12 28.93
N PRO A 434 -7.71 17.79 29.94
CA PRO A 434 -7.23 18.80 30.88
C PRO A 434 -6.63 19.97 30.10
N ALA A 435 -6.90 21.19 30.57
CA ALA A 435 -6.36 22.40 29.98
C ALA A 435 -4.85 22.23 29.75
N ARG A 436 -4.32 22.80 28.66
CA ARG A 436 -2.92 22.64 28.24
C ARG A 436 -1.92 22.65 29.41
N GLY A 437 -2.06 23.62 30.32
CA GLY A 437 -1.21 23.73 31.51
C GLY A 437 -1.28 22.51 32.45
N ALA A 438 -2.47 21.97 32.70
CA ALA A 438 -2.62 20.77 33.54
C ALA A 438 -1.96 19.53 32.93
N ARG A 439 -1.96 19.39 31.59
CA ARG A 439 -1.23 18.32 30.90
C ARG A 439 0.28 18.47 31.04
N VAL A 440 0.79 19.69 30.88
CA VAL A 440 2.21 20.00 31.06
C VAL A 440 2.65 19.69 32.49
N GLU A 441 1.89 20.12 33.49
CA GLU A 441 2.23 19.86 34.89
C GLU A 441 2.13 18.37 35.26
N ALA A 442 1.16 17.64 34.70
CA ALA A 442 1.08 16.19 34.86
C ALA A 442 2.30 15.47 34.24
N ALA A 443 2.75 15.89 33.05
CA ALA A 443 3.94 15.34 32.41
C ALA A 443 5.21 15.63 33.24
N LYS A 444 5.38 16.86 33.72
CA LYS A 444 6.48 17.24 34.62
C LYS A 444 6.46 16.42 35.91
N ALA A 445 5.30 16.24 36.54
CA ALA A 445 5.16 15.45 37.75
C ALA A 445 5.55 13.97 37.51
N ALA A 446 5.06 13.37 36.42
CA ALA A 446 5.40 12.00 36.05
C ALA A 446 6.91 11.83 35.76
N LEU A 447 7.54 12.80 35.09
CA LEU A 447 8.98 12.79 34.89
C LEU A 447 9.74 12.98 36.20
N ALA A 448 9.27 13.84 37.10
CA ALA A 448 9.90 14.07 38.39
C ALA A 448 9.95 12.77 39.23
N GLU A 449 8.90 11.96 39.19
CA GLU A 449 8.86 10.63 39.82
C GLU A 449 9.89 9.68 39.21
N ARG A 450 10.04 9.68 37.88
CA ARG A 450 11.03 8.85 37.16
C ARG A 450 12.48 9.27 37.43
N LEU A 451 12.70 10.54 37.79
CA LEU A 451 14.01 11.11 38.12
C LEU A 451 14.22 11.26 39.63
N ALA A 452 13.56 10.46 40.46
CA ALA A 452 13.73 10.49 41.91
C ALA A 452 15.18 10.21 42.38
N ASP A 453 15.98 9.55 41.54
CA ASP A 453 17.41 9.29 41.76
C ASP A 453 18.32 10.51 41.50
N VAL A 454 17.80 11.54 40.82
CA VAL A 454 18.55 12.75 40.45
C VAL A 454 18.47 13.79 41.59
N PRO A 455 19.58 14.46 41.96
CA PRO A 455 19.56 15.53 42.97
C PRO A 455 18.53 16.62 42.66
N ASP A 456 17.82 17.10 43.68
CA ASP A 456 16.68 18.02 43.54
C ASP A 456 16.99 19.24 42.66
N ARG A 457 18.15 19.87 42.85
CA ARG A 457 18.56 21.04 42.06
C ARG A 457 18.69 20.73 40.57
N GLU A 458 19.27 19.59 40.21
CA GLU A 458 19.42 19.19 38.80
C GLU A 458 18.07 18.76 38.21
N ARG A 459 17.24 18.07 39.00
CA ARG A 459 15.90 17.68 38.60
C ARG A 459 15.02 18.90 38.32
N GLU A 460 15.00 19.90 39.21
CA GLU A 460 14.27 21.16 39.00
C GLU A 460 14.74 21.89 37.75
N GLN A 461 16.06 21.92 37.49
CA GLN A 461 16.59 22.49 36.26
C GLN A 461 16.06 21.75 35.03
N LEU A 462 16.11 20.41 35.01
CA LEU A 462 15.61 19.61 33.88
C LEU A 462 14.12 19.87 33.62
N LEU A 463 13.30 19.97 34.68
CA LEU A 463 11.86 20.26 34.57
C LEU A 463 11.54 21.69 34.09
N ALA A 464 12.46 22.64 34.26
CA ALA A 464 12.29 24.04 33.86
C ALA A 464 12.89 24.38 32.48
N ARG A 465 13.63 23.46 31.86
CA ARG A 465 14.39 23.72 30.62
C ARG A 465 13.57 23.77 29.35
N HIS A 466 12.36 23.21 29.34
CA HIS A 466 11.59 23.06 28.13
C HIS A 466 10.30 23.87 28.16
N TYR A 467 9.96 24.45 27.01
CA TYR A 467 8.65 25.07 26.77
C TYR A 467 7.55 24.01 26.73
N ASP A 468 6.31 24.43 26.95
CA ASP A 468 5.11 23.57 26.95
C ASP A 468 5.01 22.63 25.73
N SER A 469 5.49 23.05 24.55
CA SER A 469 5.43 22.22 23.34
C SER A 469 6.19 20.91 23.49
N TYR A 470 7.32 20.89 24.19
CA TYR A 470 8.09 19.67 24.45
C TYR A 470 7.31 18.69 25.33
N TRP A 471 6.74 19.18 26.43
CA TRP A 471 6.00 18.37 27.40
C TRP A 471 4.76 17.70 26.80
N LEU A 472 4.25 18.23 25.70
CA LEU A 472 3.09 17.72 24.99
C LEU A 472 3.46 16.82 23.80
N ALA A 473 4.69 16.94 23.28
CA ALA A 473 5.14 16.25 22.07
C ALA A 473 5.79 14.87 22.33
N PHE A 474 6.22 14.62 23.57
CA PHE A 474 6.94 13.41 23.98
C PHE A 474 6.24 12.75 25.17
N ASP A 475 6.26 11.42 25.21
CA ASP A 475 5.76 10.67 26.37
C ASP A 475 6.74 10.70 27.55
N THR A 476 6.31 10.25 28.73
CA THR A 476 7.15 10.27 29.94
C THR A 476 8.44 9.45 29.79
N GLU A 477 8.42 8.38 28.99
CA GLU A 477 9.60 7.52 28.80
C GLU A 477 10.64 8.21 27.91
N GLU A 478 10.20 8.82 26.81
CA GLU A 478 11.00 9.70 25.96
C GLU A 478 11.59 10.87 26.76
N GLN A 479 10.75 11.54 27.55
CA GLN A 479 11.16 12.65 28.40
C GLN A 479 12.25 12.22 29.40
N GLU A 480 12.15 11.02 29.98
CA GLU A 480 13.17 10.45 30.86
C GLU A 480 14.49 10.23 30.12
N ARG A 481 14.45 9.61 28.93
CA ARG A 481 15.66 9.38 28.11
C ARG A 481 16.36 10.69 27.77
N HIS A 482 15.60 11.69 27.32
CA HIS A 482 16.13 13.02 26.99
C HIS A 482 16.74 13.70 28.22
N ALA A 483 16.04 13.69 29.36
CA ALA A 483 16.51 14.28 30.61
C ALA A 483 17.84 13.65 31.06
N ARG A 484 17.94 12.31 31.02
CA ARG A 484 19.17 11.58 31.38
C ARG A 484 20.31 11.85 30.40
N LEU A 485 20.02 11.98 29.10
CA LEU A 485 21.01 12.33 28.08
C LEU A 485 21.59 13.73 28.32
N MET A 486 20.72 14.73 28.51
CA MET A 486 21.14 16.10 28.78
C MET A 486 21.92 16.20 30.09
N LEU A 487 21.46 15.52 31.15
CA LEU A 487 22.15 15.50 32.44
C LEU A 487 23.57 14.96 32.33
N LYS A 488 23.76 13.89 31.55
CA LYS A 488 25.07 13.31 31.30
C LYS A 488 25.97 14.29 30.54
N ALA A 489 25.44 14.92 29.49
CA ALA A 489 26.17 15.88 28.68
C ALA A 489 26.62 17.09 29.50
N ASP A 490 25.71 17.66 30.31
CA ASP A 490 26.02 18.81 31.16
C ASP A 490 27.10 18.51 32.19
N ARG A 491 27.03 17.33 32.84
CA ARG A 491 28.03 16.90 33.84
C ARG A 491 29.41 16.69 33.21
N ALA A 492 29.45 16.27 31.95
CA ALA A 492 30.69 16.09 31.19
C ALA A 492 31.21 17.39 30.57
N GLY A 493 30.36 18.41 30.40
CA GLY A 493 30.67 19.64 29.67
C GLY A 493 30.67 19.45 28.15
N ASP A 494 29.92 18.46 27.63
CA ASP A 494 29.87 18.14 26.21
C ASP A 494 29.00 19.16 25.46
N LEU A 495 29.57 19.82 24.44
CA LEU A 495 28.84 20.77 23.57
C LEU A 495 28.03 20.09 22.46
N LEU A 496 28.26 18.81 22.21
CA LEU A 496 27.48 18.02 21.25
C LEU A 496 27.39 16.59 21.75
N THR A 497 26.17 16.12 21.95
CA THR A 497 25.89 14.73 22.27
C THR A 497 24.96 14.13 21.22
N VAL A 498 25.32 12.93 20.73
CA VAL A 498 24.52 12.16 19.78
C VAL A 498 24.20 10.79 20.37
N ALA A 499 22.92 10.53 20.64
CA ALA A 499 22.42 9.19 20.93
C ALA A 499 21.78 8.58 19.68
N ALA A 500 21.88 7.27 19.54
CA ALA A 500 21.19 6.51 18.49
C ALA A 500 20.57 5.28 19.13
N LEU A 501 19.26 5.13 18.96
CA LEU A 501 18.42 4.14 19.64
C LEU A 501 17.63 3.36 18.57
N PRO A 502 18.13 2.19 18.13
CA PRO A 502 17.41 1.37 17.16
C PRO A 502 16.15 0.76 17.78
N SER A 503 15.05 0.78 17.05
CA SER A 503 13.78 0.15 17.39
C SER A 503 13.35 -0.80 16.28
N ALA A 504 13.56 -2.09 16.49
CA ALA A 504 13.18 -3.13 15.53
C ALA A 504 11.65 -3.17 15.30
N PHE A 505 10.84 -2.88 16.33
CA PHE A 505 9.38 -2.90 16.18
C PHE A 505 8.85 -1.71 15.35
N ARG A 506 9.50 -0.55 15.46
CA ARG A 506 9.13 0.65 14.70
C ARG A 506 9.86 0.74 13.36
N ASP A 507 10.76 -0.19 13.05
CA ASP A 507 11.66 -0.16 11.89
C ASP A 507 12.40 1.18 11.72
N VAL A 508 12.73 1.86 12.83
CA VAL A 508 13.45 3.14 12.81
C VAL A 508 14.57 3.15 13.84
N THR A 509 15.55 4.02 13.62
CA THR A 509 16.53 4.41 14.63
C THR A 509 16.26 5.84 15.03
N GLU A 510 16.01 6.06 16.32
CA GLU A 510 15.85 7.40 16.89
C GLU A 510 17.25 7.98 17.16
N ILE A 511 17.57 9.10 16.51
CA ILE A 511 18.78 9.88 16.74
C ILE A 511 18.38 11.08 17.59
N VAL A 512 18.94 11.18 18.79
CA VAL A 512 18.72 12.32 19.69
C VAL A 512 19.99 13.16 19.73
N LEU A 513 19.85 14.45 19.44
CA LEU A 513 20.93 15.41 19.32
C LEU A 513 20.75 16.50 20.37
N TYR A 514 21.79 16.77 21.15
CA TYR A 514 21.80 17.86 22.14
C TYR A 514 23.04 18.74 21.94
N THR A 515 22.84 20.01 21.59
CA THR A 515 23.94 20.94 21.23
C THR A 515 23.47 22.41 21.30
N PRO A 516 24.35 23.42 21.40
CA PRO A 516 23.95 24.82 21.29
C PRO A 516 23.18 25.11 20.00
N ASP A 517 22.01 25.73 20.16
CA ASP A 517 21.11 25.99 19.04
C ASP A 517 21.66 27.12 18.17
N HIS A 518 21.66 26.91 16.86
CA HIS A 518 22.03 27.93 15.89
C HIS A 518 21.32 27.69 14.56
N ALA A 519 21.15 28.79 13.86
CA ALA A 519 20.50 28.87 12.56
C ALA A 519 21.12 27.88 11.54
N GLY A 520 20.28 27.03 10.94
CA GLY A 520 20.67 26.06 9.90
C GLY A 520 21.11 24.68 10.42
N LEU A 521 21.04 24.42 11.72
CA LEU A 521 21.44 23.16 12.35
C LEU A 521 20.63 21.96 11.80
N PHE A 522 19.32 22.10 11.64
CA PHE A 522 18.47 21.06 11.04
C PHE A 522 18.97 20.59 9.67
N SER A 523 19.28 21.54 8.79
CA SER A 523 19.77 21.24 7.44
C SER A 523 21.10 20.49 7.51
N GLN A 524 22.00 20.89 8.41
CA GLN A 524 23.27 20.19 8.60
C GLN A 524 23.06 18.72 9.02
N PHE A 525 22.13 18.46 9.93
CA PHE A 525 21.79 17.10 10.37
C PHE A 525 21.15 16.27 9.26
N ALA A 526 20.17 16.82 8.55
CA ALA A 526 19.55 16.16 7.40
C ALA A 526 20.60 15.78 6.35
N GLY A 527 21.56 16.68 6.09
CA GLY A 527 22.69 16.42 5.22
C GLY A 527 23.59 15.28 5.70
N ALA A 528 23.96 15.26 6.99
CA ALA A 528 24.81 14.23 7.58
C ALA A 528 24.15 12.83 7.57
N ILE A 529 22.84 12.76 7.83
CA ILE A 529 22.06 11.52 7.78
C ILE A 529 21.99 11.01 6.33
N ALA A 530 21.67 11.88 5.37
CA ALA A 530 21.64 11.53 3.94
C ALA A 530 23.01 11.05 3.44
N MET A 531 24.10 11.69 3.87
CA MET A 531 25.47 11.26 3.55
C MET A 531 25.79 9.85 4.06
N SER A 532 25.20 9.47 5.18
CA SER A 532 25.38 8.15 5.80
C SER A 532 24.46 7.07 5.20
N GLY A 533 23.65 7.44 4.20
CA GLY A 533 22.70 6.54 3.53
C GLY A 533 21.42 6.33 4.31
N GLY A 534 21.08 7.26 5.21
CA GLY A 534 19.81 7.25 5.94
C GLY A 534 18.78 8.17 5.32
N SER A 535 17.53 7.78 5.45
CA SER A 535 16.35 8.59 5.18
C SER A 535 15.71 9.00 6.50
N ILE A 536 15.41 10.28 6.66
CA ILE A 536 14.60 10.76 7.78
C ILE A 536 13.14 10.45 7.44
N VAL A 537 12.38 9.92 8.40
CA VAL A 537 10.92 9.71 8.25
C VAL A 537 10.10 10.64 9.14
N ASP A 538 10.70 11.12 10.23
CA ASP A 538 10.11 12.09 11.16
C ASP A 538 11.22 12.87 11.85
N ALA A 539 10.97 14.15 12.13
CA ALA A 539 11.89 14.94 12.92
C ALA A 539 11.16 15.97 13.79
N LYS A 540 11.41 15.89 15.10
CA LYS A 540 10.91 16.82 16.11
C LYS A 540 12.05 17.67 16.63
N VAL A 541 11.92 18.99 16.50
CA VAL A 541 12.99 19.95 16.81
C VAL A 541 12.51 20.81 17.97
N THR A 542 13.32 20.91 19.03
CA THR A 542 12.98 21.79 20.14
C THR A 542 14.19 22.54 20.67
N THR A 543 14.00 23.82 20.94
CA THR A 543 14.99 24.66 21.62
C THR A 543 14.64 24.73 23.11
N THR A 544 15.63 24.49 23.97
CA THR A 544 15.52 24.67 25.41
C THR A 544 15.53 26.16 25.78
N SER A 545 15.04 26.50 26.98
CA SER A 545 15.01 27.87 27.50
C SER A 545 16.40 28.51 27.68
N HIS A 546 17.46 27.69 27.70
CA HIS A 546 18.85 28.11 27.79
C HIS A 546 19.61 28.06 26.45
N GLY A 547 18.90 27.92 25.32
CA GLY A 547 19.47 28.08 23.97
C GLY A 547 20.21 26.86 23.42
N PHE A 548 19.82 25.64 23.85
CA PHE A 548 20.30 24.40 23.26
C PHE A 548 19.20 23.77 22.40
N ALA A 549 19.58 23.17 21.28
CA ALA A 549 18.71 22.32 20.48
C ALA A 549 18.69 20.91 21.10
N LEU A 550 17.49 20.35 21.22
CA LEU A 550 17.24 18.94 21.47
C LEU A 550 16.42 18.42 20.28
N ASP A 551 17.11 17.87 19.29
CA ASP A 551 16.50 17.44 18.04
C ASP A 551 16.43 15.92 17.97
N ILE A 552 15.25 15.40 17.64
CA ILE A 552 14.96 13.97 17.55
C ILE A 552 14.65 13.65 16.10
N PHE A 553 15.44 12.77 15.49
CA PHE A 553 15.23 12.29 14.12
C PHE A 553 14.94 10.80 14.14
N SER A 554 13.82 10.39 13.55
CA SER A 554 13.56 8.98 13.23
C SER A 554 14.14 8.69 11.86
N VAL A 555 15.11 7.77 11.77
CA VAL A 555 15.79 7.43 10.52
C VAL A 555 15.63 5.96 10.14
N GLN A 556 15.53 5.72 8.83
CA GLN A 556 15.53 4.40 8.21
C GLN A 556 16.66 4.30 7.21
N ASP A 557 17.14 3.09 6.95
CA ASP A 557 18.04 2.88 5.82
C ASP A 557 17.30 2.79 4.48
N MET A 558 18.03 2.53 3.40
CA MET A 558 17.48 2.47 2.04
C MET A 558 16.48 1.32 1.82
N GLU A 559 16.41 0.34 2.73
CA GLU A 559 15.45 -0.77 2.69
C GLU A 559 14.22 -0.49 3.56
N GLY A 560 14.17 0.67 4.24
CA GLY A 560 13.07 1.06 5.12
C GLY A 560 13.14 0.39 6.50
N LEU A 561 14.32 -0.06 6.91
CA LEU A 561 14.58 -0.72 8.19
C LEU A 561 15.39 0.18 9.14
N ALA A 562 15.45 -0.20 10.42
CA ALA A 562 16.27 0.49 11.41
C ALA A 562 17.78 0.36 11.11
N PHE A 563 18.55 1.41 11.41
CA PHE A 563 20.00 1.33 11.53
C PHE A 563 20.39 0.61 12.83
N ASP A 564 20.61 -0.68 12.79
CA ASP A 564 20.99 -1.49 13.95
C ASP A 564 22.47 -1.89 13.98
N ASP A 565 23.16 -1.83 12.84
CA ASP A 565 24.58 -2.14 12.72
C ASP A 565 25.46 -1.14 13.53
N PRO A 566 26.22 -1.60 14.55
CA PRO A 566 27.00 -0.73 15.41
C PRO A 566 28.05 0.12 14.67
N ASP A 567 28.66 -0.43 13.62
CA ASP A 567 29.69 0.28 12.84
C ASP A 567 29.08 1.37 11.95
N ARG A 568 27.90 1.13 11.34
CA ARG A 568 27.12 2.15 10.63
C ARG A 568 26.66 3.24 11.60
N LEU A 569 26.16 2.88 12.77
CA LEU A 569 25.74 3.84 13.80
C LEU A 569 26.90 4.73 14.27
N GLN A 570 28.08 4.13 14.50
CA GLN A 570 29.26 4.89 14.90
C GLN A 570 29.73 5.84 13.79
N ARG A 571 29.70 5.41 12.53
CA ARG A 571 30.02 6.26 11.37
C ARG A 571 29.02 7.41 11.20
N LEU A 572 27.73 7.15 11.42
CA LEU A 572 26.69 8.17 11.39
C LEU A 572 26.94 9.25 12.45
N LYS A 573 27.19 8.84 13.71
CA LYS A 573 27.56 9.75 14.80
C LYS A 573 28.76 10.62 14.45
N GLN A 574 29.84 10.00 13.98
CA GLN A 574 31.04 10.74 13.56
C GLN A 574 30.78 11.71 12.40
N THR A 575 29.92 11.33 11.45
CA THR A 575 29.55 12.20 10.32
C THR A 575 28.73 13.40 10.79
N ILE A 576 27.78 13.19 11.71
CA ILE A 576 27.02 14.27 12.35
C ILE A 576 27.97 15.22 13.09
N GLU A 577 28.86 14.70 13.94
CA GLU A 577 29.83 15.50 14.70
C GLU A 577 30.72 16.37 13.81
N LYS A 578 31.29 15.77 12.76
CA LYS A 578 32.13 16.49 11.79
C LYS A 578 31.36 17.55 11.00
N THR A 579 30.08 17.29 10.72
CA THR A 579 29.23 18.24 9.98
C THR A 579 28.91 19.45 10.84
N VAL A 580 28.49 19.26 12.09
CA VAL A 580 28.22 20.36 13.05
C VAL A 580 29.47 21.20 13.32
N ARG A 581 30.65 20.57 13.35
CA ARG A 581 31.93 21.28 13.49
C ARG A 581 32.38 22.04 12.23
N GLY A 582 31.65 21.91 11.11
CA GLY A 582 32.00 22.54 9.84
C GLY A 582 33.19 21.88 9.11
N GLU A 583 33.62 20.70 9.54
CA GLU A 583 34.68 19.91 8.88
C GLU A 583 34.16 19.29 7.57
N ILE A 584 32.86 18.99 7.52
CA ILE A 584 32.15 18.43 6.37
C ILE A 584 31.05 19.38 5.93
N TRP A 585 30.96 19.62 4.62
CA TRP A 585 29.96 20.49 4.02
C TRP A 585 28.96 19.64 3.22
N PRO A 586 27.73 19.41 3.70
CA PRO A 586 26.78 18.48 3.07
C PRO A 586 26.53 18.79 1.60
N ARG A 587 26.38 20.08 1.25
CA ARG A 587 26.19 20.53 -0.13
C ARG A 587 27.28 20.02 -1.08
N ARG A 588 28.55 19.99 -0.65
CA ARG A 588 29.68 19.50 -1.47
C ARG A 588 29.73 17.97 -1.53
N ALA A 589 29.35 17.29 -0.45
CA ALA A 589 29.37 15.84 -0.38
C ALA A 589 28.20 15.19 -1.15
N LEU A 590 27.05 15.86 -1.21
CA LEU A 590 25.83 15.36 -1.85
C LEU A 590 25.82 15.64 -3.37
N THR A 591 26.44 16.73 -3.83
CA THR A 591 26.50 17.12 -5.26
C THR A 591 27.28 16.15 -6.16
N GLY A 592 28.09 15.24 -5.59
CA GLY A 592 28.84 14.22 -6.33
C GLY A 592 28.16 12.84 -6.42
N ARG A 593 27.04 12.61 -5.72
CA ARG A 593 26.33 11.33 -5.73
C ARG A 593 25.26 11.37 -6.82
N ARG A 594 25.55 10.76 -7.98
CA ARG A 594 24.52 10.48 -8.98
C ARG A 594 23.36 9.71 -8.32
N PRO A 595 22.10 10.04 -8.64
CA PRO A 595 20.97 9.23 -8.18
C PRO A 595 21.22 7.77 -8.59
N LEU A 596 21.15 6.86 -7.62
CA LEU A 596 21.51 5.45 -7.77
C LEU A 596 20.57 4.66 -8.68
N ARG A 597 19.57 5.30 -9.31
CA ARG A 597 18.61 4.63 -10.20
C ARG A 597 18.36 5.45 -11.47
N ALA A 598 18.69 4.85 -12.60
CA ALA A 598 18.31 5.29 -13.95
C ALA A 598 16.79 5.12 -14.27
N LYS A 599 15.96 4.87 -13.24
CA LYS A 599 14.49 4.72 -13.37
C LYS A 599 13.75 6.06 -13.54
N THR A 600 14.48 7.17 -13.40
CA THR A 600 13.98 8.54 -13.29
C THR A 600 13.48 9.16 -14.60
N HIS A 601 13.70 8.53 -15.75
CA HIS A 601 13.27 9.08 -17.04
C HIS A 601 11.79 8.82 -17.38
N ALA A 602 11.12 7.89 -16.70
CA ALA A 602 9.74 7.53 -17.00
C ALA A 602 8.71 8.57 -16.52
N PHE A 603 9.05 9.36 -15.51
CA PHE A 603 8.15 10.33 -14.87
C PHE A 603 8.85 11.67 -14.65
N THR A 604 8.27 12.74 -15.19
CA THR A 604 8.67 14.11 -14.84
C THR A 604 7.85 14.58 -13.64
N ILE A 605 8.50 14.83 -12.50
CA ILE A 605 7.86 15.37 -11.30
C ILE A 605 8.25 16.84 -11.19
N THR A 606 7.30 17.74 -11.43
CA THR A 606 7.47 19.16 -11.17
C THR A 606 7.34 19.40 -9.66
N PRO A 607 8.33 20.06 -9.02
CA PRO A 607 8.20 20.44 -7.62
C PRO A 607 6.95 21.29 -7.39
N LYS A 608 6.28 21.07 -6.25
CA LYS A 608 5.12 21.87 -5.82
C LYS A 608 5.25 22.22 -4.36
N VAL A 609 4.88 23.44 -4.00
CA VAL A 609 4.84 23.89 -2.61
C VAL A 609 3.45 24.40 -2.28
N HIS A 610 2.84 23.85 -1.23
CA HIS A 610 1.53 24.22 -0.75
C HIS A 610 1.60 24.74 0.69
N PHE A 611 0.87 25.82 0.98
CA PHE A 611 0.77 26.39 2.32
C PHE A 611 -0.63 26.13 2.89
N ASP A 612 -0.68 25.50 4.06
CA ASP A 612 -1.89 25.31 4.85
C ASP A 612 -1.74 26.03 6.20
N ASN A 613 -2.39 27.18 6.30
CA ASN A 613 -2.42 27.99 7.53
C ASN A 613 -3.59 27.63 8.44
N GLU A 614 -4.44 26.67 8.10
CA GLU A 614 -5.54 26.24 8.97
C GLU A 614 -5.21 24.90 9.64
N ALA A 615 -4.27 24.13 9.07
CA ALA A 615 -3.75 22.87 9.58
C ALA A 615 -3.32 22.85 11.06
N SER A 616 -2.82 23.97 11.58
CA SER A 616 -2.32 24.08 12.95
C SER A 616 -2.65 25.44 13.51
N GLN A 617 -2.98 25.51 14.80
CA GLN A 617 -3.19 26.80 15.46
C GLN A 617 -1.86 27.54 15.70
N LEU A 618 -0.73 26.82 15.71
CA LEU A 618 0.54 27.31 16.25
C LEU A 618 1.62 27.52 15.18
N ALA A 619 1.50 26.93 14.00
CA ALA A 619 2.49 27.03 12.93
C ALA A 619 1.82 27.17 11.55
N SER A 620 2.57 27.68 10.58
CA SER A 620 2.21 27.54 9.17
C SER A 620 2.71 26.19 8.68
N VAL A 621 1.89 25.44 7.96
CA VAL A 621 2.28 24.14 7.40
C VAL A 621 2.64 24.33 5.93
N ILE A 622 3.85 23.88 5.56
CA ILE A 622 4.34 23.89 4.19
C ILE A 622 4.48 22.44 3.74
N GLU A 623 3.67 22.02 2.78
CA GLU A 623 3.81 20.74 2.08
C GLU A 623 4.65 20.94 0.83
N VAL A 624 5.73 20.18 0.71
CA VAL A 624 6.68 20.25 -0.40
C VAL A 624 6.69 18.90 -1.10
N GLU A 625 6.36 18.90 -2.37
CA GLU A 625 6.35 17.71 -3.19
C GLU A 625 7.42 17.82 -4.28
N GLY A 626 8.15 16.73 -4.52
CA GLY A 626 9.15 16.71 -5.59
C GLY A 626 9.70 15.32 -5.86
N LEU A 627 10.67 15.25 -6.76
CA LEU A 627 11.40 14.01 -7.04
C LEU A 627 12.32 13.69 -5.85
N ASP A 628 12.13 12.51 -5.26
CA ASP A 628 13.00 12.02 -4.19
C ASP A 628 14.43 11.82 -4.74
N ARG A 629 15.40 12.34 -3.99
CA ARG A 629 16.81 12.26 -4.33
C ARG A 629 17.66 12.48 -3.08
N PRO A 630 18.88 11.92 -3.03
CA PRO A 630 19.83 12.26 -1.99
C PRO A 630 20.00 13.78 -1.86
N GLY A 631 19.76 14.29 -0.64
CA GLY A 631 19.83 15.73 -0.34
C GLY A 631 18.55 16.53 -0.61
N PHE A 632 17.44 15.91 -1.02
CA PHE A 632 16.14 16.60 -1.18
C PHE A 632 15.77 17.39 0.08
N LEU A 633 15.70 16.71 1.23
CA LEU A 633 15.37 17.31 2.51
C LEU A 633 16.36 18.43 2.91
N TYR A 634 17.65 18.25 2.62
CA TYR A 634 18.66 19.28 2.85
C TYR A 634 18.37 20.55 2.04
N ASP A 635 18.07 20.41 0.74
CA ASP A 635 17.82 21.55 -0.12
C ASP A 635 16.54 22.31 0.29
N VAL A 636 15.48 21.59 0.66
CA VAL A 636 14.23 22.21 1.16
C VAL A 636 14.47 22.96 2.45
N THR A 637 15.08 22.31 3.43
CA THR A 637 15.29 22.90 4.77
C THR A 637 16.27 24.07 4.73
N GLN A 638 17.28 24.00 3.87
CA GLN A 638 18.17 25.13 3.58
C GLN A 638 17.43 26.31 2.94
N ALA A 639 16.54 26.06 1.96
CA ALA A 639 15.74 27.11 1.34
C ALA A 639 14.78 27.79 2.34
N LEU A 640 14.11 27.00 3.19
CA LEU A 640 13.25 27.51 4.28
C LEU A 640 14.06 28.34 5.28
N PHE A 641 15.25 27.86 5.66
CA PHE A 641 16.15 28.57 6.55
C PHE A 641 16.59 29.92 5.97
N GLU A 642 16.97 29.97 4.69
CA GLU A 642 17.37 31.20 4.01
C GLU A 642 16.22 32.23 3.89
N CYS A 643 14.97 31.77 3.98
CA CYS A 643 13.79 32.64 4.07
C CYS A 643 13.52 33.15 5.50
N GLY A 644 14.40 32.85 6.46
CA GLY A 644 14.27 33.23 7.87
C GLY A 644 13.17 32.46 8.59
N LEU A 645 12.93 31.21 8.21
CA LEU A 645 11.95 30.32 8.84
C LEU A 645 12.64 29.33 9.78
N SER A 646 11.97 29.04 10.89
CA SER A 646 12.33 27.99 11.83
C SER A 646 11.36 26.83 11.70
N ILE A 647 11.89 25.61 11.65
CA ILE A 647 11.12 24.36 11.58
C ILE A 647 10.95 23.85 13.02
N SER A 648 9.71 23.59 13.44
CA SER A 648 9.43 22.97 14.75
C SER A 648 9.15 21.46 14.64
N ASN A 649 8.60 21.04 13.50
CA ASN A 649 8.30 19.63 13.24
C ASN A 649 8.33 19.37 11.73
N SER A 650 8.65 18.14 11.32
CA SER A 650 8.53 17.72 9.93
C SER A 650 8.17 16.24 9.78
N MET A 651 7.24 15.96 8.87
CA MET A 651 6.89 14.60 8.44
C MET A 651 7.44 14.37 7.05
N ILE A 652 8.23 13.30 6.90
CA ILE A 652 8.91 13.01 5.64
C ILE A 652 8.33 11.71 5.10
N ALA A 653 7.54 11.82 4.03
CA ALA A 653 6.90 10.67 3.41
C ALA A 653 7.42 10.51 1.98
N THR A 654 8.03 9.35 1.71
CA THR A 654 8.41 8.97 0.35
C THR A 654 7.42 7.97 -0.21
N TYR A 655 6.80 8.34 -1.33
CA TYR A 655 6.00 7.44 -2.13
C TYR A 655 6.83 7.15 -3.37
N GLY A 656 7.36 5.92 -3.52
CA GLY A 656 8.22 5.51 -4.65
C GLY A 656 9.37 6.47 -4.92
N GLU A 657 9.31 7.29 -5.97
CA GLU A 657 10.33 8.32 -6.28
C GLU A 657 9.80 9.76 -6.04
N ARG A 658 8.67 9.94 -5.36
CA ARG A 658 8.13 11.25 -4.97
C ARG A 658 8.30 11.43 -3.46
N ALA A 659 9.02 12.47 -3.08
CA ALA A 659 9.03 12.98 -1.72
C ALA A 659 7.81 13.90 -1.52
N VAL A 660 7.13 13.73 -0.40
CA VAL A 660 6.07 14.61 0.09
C VAL A 660 6.42 14.92 1.54
N ASP A 661 7.05 16.07 1.73
CA ASP A 661 7.60 16.49 3.00
C ASP A 661 6.75 17.63 3.56
N VAL A 662 6.32 17.50 4.80
CA VAL A 662 5.47 18.49 5.47
C VAL A 662 6.27 19.15 6.57
N PHE A 663 6.36 20.48 6.56
CA PHE A 663 7.12 21.27 7.52
C PHE A 663 6.20 22.20 8.30
N TYR A 664 6.26 22.11 9.63
CA TYR A 664 5.62 23.05 10.53
C TYR A 664 6.59 24.17 10.83
N VAL A 665 6.32 25.36 10.30
CA VAL A 665 7.25 26.50 10.33
C VAL A 665 6.67 27.74 11.01
N ARG A 666 7.58 28.55 11.54
CA ARG A 666 7.33 29.90 12.06
C ARG A 666 8.36 30.86 11.51
N ASP A 667 8.04 32.14 11.49
CA ASP A 667 9.04 33.16 11.19
C ASP A 667 9.99 33.41 12.37
N GLY A 668 11.02 34.24 12.16
CA GLY A 668 11.99 34.61 13.20
C GLY A 668 11.40 35.30 14.44
N PHE A 669 10.12 35.70 14.42
CA PHE A 669 9.41 36.22 15.60
C PHE A 669 8.50 35.18 16.25
N GLY A 670 8.49 33.93 15.75
CA GLY A 670 7.65 32.85 16.24
C GLY A 670 6.20 32.89 15.74
N HIS A 671 5.89 33.70 14.72
CA HIS A 671 4.54 33.83 14.18
C HIS A 671 4.32 33.00 12.91
N LYS A 672 3.04 32.81 12.57
CA LYS A 672 2.61 32.20 11.31
C LYS A 672 2.82 33.14 10.13
N ILE A 673 3.14 32.56 8.97
CA ILE A 673 3.34 33.26 7.72
C ILE A 673 2.00 33.40 7.01
N ARG A 674 1.39 34.59 7.10
CA ARG A 674 0.08 34.88 6.48
C ARG A 674 0.12 35.86 5.30
N HIS A 675 1.22 36.61 5.16
CA HIS A 675 1.32 37.63 4.12
C HIS A 675 1.49 36.98 2.73
N PRO A 676 0.59 37.25 1.75
CA PRO A 676 0.63 36.58 0.44
C PRO A 676 1.96 36.71 -0.30
N ASP A 677 2.57 37.90 -0.32
CA ASP A 677 3.85 38.12 -1.01
C ASP A 677 4.99 37.32 -0.38
N ARG A 678 4.95 37.13 0.95
CA ARG A 678 5.96 36.35 1.66
C ARG A 678 5.79 34.87 1.37
N ILE A 679 4.55 34.39 1.31
CA ILE A 679 4.21 33.02 0.88
C ILE A 679 4.74 32.78 -0.54
N ALA A 680 4.44 33.66 -1.48
CA ALA A 680 4.90 33.54 -2.86
C ALA A 680 6.44 33.51 -2.98
N ALA A 681 7.15 34.38 -2.25
CA ALA A 681 8.61 34.40 -2.24
C ALA A 681 9.22 33.12 -1.66
N ILE A 682 8.64 32.55 -0.61
CA ILE A 682 9.09 31.27 -0.03
C ILE A 682 8.84 30.13 -1.01
N THR A 683 7.63 30.06 -1.60
CA THR A 683 7.27 29.07 -2.64
C THR A 683 8.29 29.09 -3.78
N GLU A 684 8.55 30.26 -4.36
CA GLU A 684 9.51 30.40 -5.47
C GLU A 684 10.93 29.96 -5.08
N ARG A 685 11.40 30.33 -3.86
CA ARG A 685 12.72 29.94 -3.37
C ARG A 685 12.86 28.43 -3.25
N VAL A 686 11.87 27.76 -2.66
CA VAL A 686 11.86 26.30 -2.44
C VAL A 686 11.74 25.56 -3.77
N GLU A 687 10.84 25.97 -4.66
CA GLU A 687 10.71 25.37 -5.99
C GLU A 687 12.00 25.50 -6.80
N LYS A 688 12.66 26.67 -6.74
CA LYS A 688 13.96 26.89 -7.39
C LYS A 688 15.05 25.96 -6.82
N ALA A 689 15.10 25.79 -5.50
CA ALA A 689 16.05 24.88 -4.85
C ALA A 689 15.86 23.43 -5.31
N LEU A 690 14.61 23.02 -5.55
CA LEU A 690 14.27 21.66 -6.00
C LEU A 690 14.47 21.44 -7.50
N ALA A 691 14.31 22.47 -8.34
CA ALA A 691 14.49 22.41 -9.79
C ALA A 691 15.95 22.21 -10.24
N GLY A 692 16.92 22.16 -9.31
CA GLY A 692 18.32 21.86 -9.61
C GLY A 692 19.10 22.98 -10.30
N ASN A 693 18.56 24.21 -10.32
CA ASN A 693 19.25 25.40 -10.83
C ASN A 693 19.47 26.42 -9.70
N PRO A 694 20.71 26.59 -9.18
CA PRO A 694 21.00 27.58 -8.15
C PRO A 694 20.60 29.02 -8.51
#